data_AF-A0AA35RZE5-F1
#
_entry.id   AF-A0AA35RZE5-F1
#
_cell.length_a   1.000
_cell.length_b   1.000
_cell.length_c   1.000
_cell.angle_alpha   90.00
_cell.angle_beta   90.00
_cell.angle_gamma   90.00
#
_symmetry.space_group_name_H-M   'P 1'
#
loop_
_entity.id
_entity.type
_entity.pdbx_description
1 polymer ?
#
loop_
_entity_poly.entity_id
_entity_poly.type
_entity_poly.pdbx_seq_one_letter_code
_entity_poly.pdbx_strand_id
1 'polypeptide(L)'
;MFRLVRCPCLRFSQLRLLSAKARRTRPSAAEPGQGDREPREGAAEGTVPSVSVPSTSVDSGGSRSAPQTLSLHDSLYISSLLDAYLGLGMVSEAELVFNRHRREGHTFPVSVYNKILQSWVKKGSQLRAVMLFESMVRDGVDCNAQTHAIMLVLHTRRKNWDAAKKIVARMESEGYPLKHILQMAQLSKTEAAEVLKAMDHFRVSAEKLPRQVGPYPRVVRSLYDDWSRESDTERPGEVTSGEEKSEERLGVGVASVKVFSPDELKDRLRRQLQMEQQGYLSAPSIAAVHKTDSPEEEALKESTHRLMRQWRRDLTAALKRDNEDFKTVVKCLPALGSKFFGPKQYPFLLLLPAEVWADIVVEEVVVHILGQQQGLPLTFLCRLICDSAWHKYVVLQKKQRGVVEKTSQLYQQFMSHLATPSPPHLPHRQLWQDMDDALASAGSLSVDIPKWPFTVASYVGAGLLSRLIDTAKLSLSDDCNGEAAFFHSYEAGENGWQAGHVKGHQKLFKLFKKYYIKHESTHFRLAAELTPMLIPPRPWSQVNEGGYFVNPVSIMRSVADVYQHHSLLQQAPNLNAVFDSLNVLGTCSWRINTRILDLVTEIFNRGGNDDLGVPVRDPVFPEGLENQEPSRRRDAQMKKLSNECYSLWMDMLYRLSLANYFRDDLFWMPHNMDFRGRAYPVPPHLSHLTSDVGRAMLQFGTGYPLGDKGLDWIKIHLVNLHGHKKKGSLKERVEYADEMMEHIMDSADRPMEVS
;
A
#
# COMPACT_ATOMS: atom_id res chain seq x y z
N MET A 1 11.08 -8.89 -15.32
CA MET A 1 11.65 -8.59 -14.00
C MET A 1 10.69 -7.80 -13.09
N PHE A 2 9.40 -8.19 -12.98
CA PHE A 2 8.47 -7.73 -11.94
C PHE A 2 7.45 -8.82 -11.52
N ARG A 3 7.82 -10.10 -11.66
CA ARG A 3 7.07 -11.22 -11.03
C ARG A 3 7.34 -11.33 -9.52
N LEU A 4 8.08 -10.39 -8.91
CA LEU A 4 8.66 -10.55 -7.57
C LEU A 4 8.27 -9.49 -6.52
N VAL A 5 7.32 -8.59 -6.79
CA VAL A 5 6.85 -7.62 -5.76
C VAL A 5 5.44 -7.92 -5.24
N ARG A 6 4.93 -9.13 -5.49
CA ARG A 6 3.71 -9.62 -4.83
C ARG A 6 3.99 -10.94 -4.12
N CYS A 7 4.00 -10.86 -2.79
CA CYS A 7 4.04 -11.95 -1.82
C CYS A 7 5.42 -12.59 -1.56
N PRO A 8 6.09 -12.29 -0.42
CA PRO A 8 7.27 -13.04 0.04
C PRO A 8 6.91 -14.44 0.61
N CYS A 9 5.65 -14.86 0.52
CA CYS A 9 5.15 -16.06 1.20
C CYS A 9 5.36 -17.39 0.44
N LEU A 10 5.97 -17.40 -0.76
CA LEU A 10 6.06 -18.62 -1.59
C LEU A 10 7.44 -18.90 -2.21
N ARG A 11 8.54 -18.38 -1.66
CA ARG A 11 9.88 -18.85 -2.02
C ARG A 11 10.76 -19.01 -0.79
N PHE A 12 10.54 -20.09 -0.06
CA PHE A 12 11.54 -20.71 0.81
C PHE A 12 11.38 -22.24 0.74
N SER A 13 12.08 -22.84 -0.20
CA SER A 13 12.52 -24.24 -0.09
C SER A 13 13.89 -24.31 -0.76
N GLN A 14 14.87 -24.52 0.09
CA GLN A 14 16.31 -24.60 -0.13
C GLN A 14 16.72 -25.34 -1.42
N LEU A 15 17.58 -24.71 -2.22
CA LEU A 15 18.56 -25.41 -3.03
C LEU A 15 19.78 -25.68 -2.13
N ARG A 16 19.83 -26.86 -1.53
CA ARG A 16 21.09 -27.52 -1.14
C ARG A 16 21.17 -28.79 -1.95
N LEU A 17 22.20 -28.90 -2.79
CA LEU A 17 22.92 -30.15 -3.05
C LEU A 17 24.13 -29.85 -3.92
N LEU A 18 25.26 -29.59 -3.26
CA LEU A 18 26.58 -29.95 -3.77
C LEU A 18 26.95 -31.32 -3.18
N SER A 19 27.45 -32.19 -4.08
CA SER A 19 28.40 -33.28 -3.88
C SER A 19 28.43 -34.05 -2.54
N ALA A 20 28.06 -35.33 -2.60
CA ALA A 20 28.69 -36.35 -1.76
C ALA A 20 28.76 -37.70 -2.50
N LYS A 21 29.99 -38.11 -2.86
CA LYS A 21 30.36 -39.48 -3.22
C LYS A 21 30.20 -40.37 -1.98
N ALA A 22 29.45 -41.46 -2.08
CA ALA A 22 29.68 -42.66 -1.28
C ALA A 22 29.15 -43.89 -2.03
N ARG A 23 29.95 -44.96 -2.00
CA ARG A 23 29.90 -46.18 -2.80
C ARG A 23 28.92 -47.22 -2.23
N ARG A 24 28.69 -48.27 -3.04
CA ARG A 24 28.21 -49.64 -2.73
C ARG A 24 26.69 -49.69 -2.45
N THR A 25 25.88 -50.62 -2.96
CA THR A 25 26.06 -51.92 -3.64
C THR A 25 24.64 -52.33 -4.07
N ARG A 26 24.44 -52.83 -5.31
CA ARG A 26 23.24 -53.62 -5.66
C ARG A 26 23.49 -55.09 -5.31
N PRO A 27 22.46 -55.82 -4.86
CA PRO A 27 21.90 -56.93 -5.67
C PRO A 27 20.36 -56.79 -5.78
N SER A 28 19.74 -56.98 -6.96
CA SER A 28 19.30 -58.26 -7.55
C SER A 28 18.14 -58.96 -6.82
N ALA A 29 16.94 -58.96 -7.43
CA ALA A 29 15.90 -60.01 -7.47
C ALA A 29 14.60 -59.35 -8.02
N ALA A 30 14.10 -59.72 -9.21
CA ALA A 30 13.22 -60.86 -9.51
C ALA A 30 11.75 -60.62 -9.10
N GLU A 31 10.94 -60.21 -10.09
CA GLU A 31 9.67 -60.80 -10.60
C GLU A 31 8.65 -61.57 -9.70
N PRO A 32 7.39 -61.78 -10.15
CA PRO A 32 6.18 -61.30 -9.48
C PRO A 32 5.26 -62.42 -8.95
N GLY A 33 4.20 -62.07 -8.20
CA GLY A 33 3.22 -63.05 -7.72
C GLY A 33 1.87 -62.46 -7.33
N GLN A 34 0.83 -62.98 -7.97
CA GLN A 34 -0.61 -62.76 -7.77
C GLN A 34 -1.10 -63.33 -6.42
N GLY A 35 -2.28 -62.89 -5.95
CA GLY A 35 -3.20 -63.76 -5.20
C GLY A 35 -3.93 -63.18 -3.99
N ASP A 36 -5.22 -62.93 -4.18
CA ASP A 36 -6.36 -63.18 -3.27
C ASP A 36 -6.70 -62.30 -2.04
N ARG A 37 -7.83 -61.59 -2.21
CA ARG A 37 -9.09 -61.56 -1.41
C ARG A 37 -9.03 -61.44 0.14
N GLU A 38 -9.44 -60.24 0.61
CA GLU A 38 -10.47 -59.89 1.63
C GLU A 38 -10.60 -60.64 2.99
N PRO A 39 -11.29 -60.08 4.03
CA PRO A 39 -11.75 -58.70 4.30
C PRO A 39 -11.41 -58.22 5.75
N ARG A 40 -11.61 -56.91 6.06
CA ARG A 40 -12.10 -56.42 7.39
C ARG A 40 -12.30 -54.90 7.44
N GLU A 41 -13.59 -54.54 7.54
CA GLU A 41 -14.27 -53.49 8.31
C GLU A 41 -13.49 -52.29 8.90
N GLY A 42 -13.96 -51.08 8.57
CA GLY A 42 -14.58 -50.18 9.56
C GLY A 42 -13.84 -48.90 9.98
N ALA A 43 -14.21 -47.74 9.38
CA ALA A 43 -14.40 -46.40 10.00
C ALA A 43 -14.40 -45.33 8.88
N ALA A 44 -15.57 -44.94 8.33
CA ALA A 44 -16.45 -43.86 8.81
C ALA A 44 -15.86 -42.43 8.63
N GLU A 45 -15.95 -41.88 7.41
CA GLU A 45 -15.95 -40.43 7.15
C GLU A 45 -17.40 -39.96 6.95
N GLY A 46 -17.84 -39.03 7.80
CA GLY A 46 -19.16 -38.41 7.75
C GLY A 46 -19.24 -37.37 6.65
N THR A 47 -20.06 -37.64 5.64
CA THR A 47 -20.49 -36.70 4.60
C THR A 47 -21.68 -35.88 5.12
N VAL A 48 -21.61 -34.55 5.00
CA VAL A 48 -22.73 -33.64 5.29
C VAL A 48 -23.71 -33.63 4.11
N PRO A 49 -25.04 -33.70 4.32
CA PRO A 49 -26.00 -34.03 3.27
C PRO A 49 -26.46 -32.82 2.45
N SER A 50 -26.58 -33.03 1.13
CA SER A 50 -27.29 -32.13 0.22
C SER A 50 -28.80 -32.28 0.41
N VAL A 51 -29.46 -31.22 0.88
CA VAL A 51 -30.92 -31.13 1.00
C VAL A 51 -31.51 -30.88 -0.39
N SER A 52 -32.20 -31.89 -0.92
CA SER A 52 -33.12 -31.76 -2.06
C SER A 52 -34.50 -31.34 -1.57
N VAL A 53 -35.10 -30.33 -2.20
CA VAL A 53 -36.49 -29.89 -1.99
C VAL A 53 -37.26 -30.06 -3.31
N PRO A 54 -38.54 -30.47 -3.29
CA PRO A 54 -39.19 -31.14 -4.41
C PRO A 54 -39.64 -30.20 -5.52
N SER A 55 -39.61 -30.70 -6.75
CA SER A 55 -40.22 -30.09 -7.93
C SER A 55 -41.74 -30.32 -7.92
N THR A 56 -42.52 -29.26 -7.83
CA THR A 56 -43.94 -29.25 -8.21
C THR A 56 -44.11 -28.42 -9.48
N SER A 57 -44.57 -29.08 -10.54
CA SER A 57 -44.99 -28.50 -11.81
C SER A 57 -46.37 -27.86 -11.68
N VAL A 58 -46.51 -26.58 -12.05
CA VAL A 58 -47.77 -25.98 -12.48
C VAL A 58 -47.49 -25.03 -13.65
N ASP A 59 -48.45 -25.01 -14.56
CA ASP A 59 -48.40 -24.66 -15.98
C ASP A 59 -48.56 -23.15 -16.29
N SER A 60 -48.03 -22.77 -17.46
CA SER A 60 -48.43 -21.69 -18.38
C SER A 60 -48.65 -20.22 -17.94
N GLY A 61 -47.93 -19.31 -18.62
CA GLY A 61 -48.49 -18.02 -19.07
C GLY A 61 -47.84 -16.73 -18.53
N GLY A 62 -46.86 -16.17 -19.26
CA GLY A 62 -46.43 -14.77 -19.11
C GLY A 62 -44.92 -14.53 -19.24
N SER A 63 -44.49 -14.10 -20.42
CA SER A 63 -43.12 -13.63 -20.70
C SER A 63 -42.73 -12.46 -19.77
N ARG A 64 -41.92 -12.74 -18.75
CA ARG A 64 -41.00 -11.78 -18.14
C ARG A 64 -39.63 -12.45 -18.08
N SER A 65 -38.68 -11.90 -18.83
CA SER A 65 -37.28 -12.32 -18.78
C SER A 65 -36.79 -12.32 -17.33
N ALA A 66 -36.23 -13.43 -16.87
CA ALA A 66 -35.59 -13.53 -15.57
C ALA A 66 -34.50 -12.43 -15.42
N PRO A 67 -34.35 -11.81 -14.24
CA PRO A 67 -33.33 -10.79 -14.01
C PRO A 67 -31.94 -11.41 -14.22
N GLN A 68 -31.17 -10.85 -15.15
CA GLN A 68 -29.77 -11.23 -15.36
C GLN A 68 -28.97 -10.72 -14.16
N THR A 69 -28.52 -11.62 -13.29
CA THR A 69 -27.55 -11.28 -12.23
C THR A 69 -26.24 -10.82 -12.86
N LEU A 70 -25.94 -9.53 -12.74
CA LEU A 70 -24.66 -8.92 -13.15
C LEU A 70 -23.49 -9.67 -12.51
N SER A 71 -22.40 -9.83 -13.27
CA SER A 71 -21.17 -10.38 -12.71
C SER A 71 -20.63 -9.45 -11.61
N LEU A 72 -19.90 -10.00 -10.63
CA LEU A 72 -19.23 -9.21 -9.60
C LEU A 72 -18.35 -8.11 -10.22
N HIS A 73 -17.67 -8.43 -11.32
CA HIS A 73 -16.80 -7.51 -12.04
C HIS A 73 -17.56 -6.32 -12.66
N ASP A 74 -18.75 -6.57 -13.20
CA ASP A 74 -19.60 -5.51 -13.76
C ASP A 74 -20.16 -4.63 -12.65
N SER A 75 -20.61 -5.21 -11.54
CA SER A 75 -21.08 -4.45 -10.37
C SER A 75 -20.00 -3.51 -9.81
N LEU A 76 -18.77 -4.02 -9.64
CA LEU A 76 -17.63 -3.22 -9.17
C LEU A 76 -17.26 -2.11 -10.15
N TYR A 77 -17.30 -2.39 -11.46
CA TYR A 77 -17.08 -1.38 -12.49
C TYR A 77 -18.15 -0.29 -12.43
N ILE A 78 -19.44 -0.65 -12.35
CA ILE A 78 -20.55 0.31 -12.28
C ILE A 78 -20.41 1.19 -11.04
N SER A 79 -20.10 0.62 -9.87
CA SER A 79 -19.87 1.39 -8.65
C SER A 79 -18.73 2.39 -8.82
N SER A 80 -17.62 1.96 -9.42
CA SER A 80 -16.47 2.85 -9.67
C SER A 80 -16.77 3.92 -10.70
N LEU A 81 -17.61 3.61 -11.70
CA LEU A 81 -18.05 4.53 -12.73
C LEU A 81 -18.94 5.64 -12.14
N LEU A 82 -19.86 5.27 -11.24
CA LEU A 82 -20.66 6.23 -10.48
C LEU A 82 -19.76 7.15 -9.66
N ASP A 83 -18.81 6.57 -8.91
CA ASP A 83 -17.86 7.36 -8.11
C ASP A 83 -17.04 8.34 -8.95
N ALA A 84 -16.63 7.94 -10.17
CA ALA A 84 -15.93 8.82 -11.09
C ALA A 84 -16.79 10.00 -11.55
N TYR A 85 -18.04 9.75 -11.99
CA TYR A 85 -18.95 10.84 -12.37
C TYR A 85 -19.25 11.79 -11.20
N LEU A 86 -19.46 11.25 -10.00
CA LEU A 86 -19.71 12.05 -8.81
C LEU A 86 -18.48 12.87 -8.40
N GLY A 87 -17.28 12.31 -8.52
CA GLY A 87 -16.01 13.01 -8.31
C GLY A 87 -15.80 14.19 -9.26
N LEU A 88 -16.35 14.13 -10.47
CA LEU A 88 -16.34 15.21 -11.46
C LEU A 88 -17.47 16.23 -11.27
N GLY A 89 -18.41 16.01 -10.35
CA GLY A 89 -19.62 16.82 -10.21
C GLY A 89 -20.67 16.58 -11.29
N MET A 90 -20.52 15.52 -12.10
CA MET A 90 -21.43 15.10 -13.18
C MET A 90 -22.58 14.26 -12.61
N VAL A 91 -23.33 14.86 -11.69
CA VAL A 91 -24.36 14.15 -10.88
C VAL A 91 -25.53 13.67 -11.74
N SER A 92 -25.88 14.41 -12.79
CA SER A 92 -26.98 14.05 -13.68
C SER A 92 -26.65 12.75 -14.44
N GLU A 93 -25.42 12.65 -14.92
CA GLU A 93 -24.88 11.50 -15.65
C GLU A 93 -24.74 10.28 -14.73
N ALA A 94 -24.24 10.48 -13.51
CA ALA A 94 -24.22 9.44 -12.49
C ALA A 94 -25.63 8.89 -12.21
N GLU A 95 -26.61 9.76 -12.05
CA GLU A 95 -28.00 9.36 -11.80
C GLU A 95 -28.64 8.63 -13.00
N LEU A 96 -28.25 8.94 -14.24
CA LEU A 96 -28.68 8.20 -15.43
C LEU A 96 -28.13 6.77 -15.43
N VAL A 97 -26.83 6.60 -15.15
CA VAL A 97 -26.19 5.28 -15.02
C VAL A 97 -26.86 4.47 -13.91
N PHE A 98 -27.06 5.10 -12.75
CA PHE A 98 -27.68 4.50 -11.57
C PHE A 98 -29.10 4.00 -11.85
N ASN A 99 -29.97 4.88 -12.38
CA ASN A 99 -31.37 4.52 -12.65
C ASN A 99 -31.51 3.43 -13.72
N ARG A 100 -30.61 3.41 -14.71
CA ARG A 100 -30.62 2.36 -15.73
C ARG A 100 -30.36 0.99 -15.13
N HIS A 101 -29.24 0.82 -14.43
CA HIS A 101 -28.89 -0.48 -13.85
C HIS A 101 -29.88 -0.91 -12.78
N ARG A 102 -30.46 0.05 -12.05
CA ARG A 102 -31.57 -0.23 -11.13
C ARG A 102 -32.80 -0.79 -11.85
N ARG A 103 -33.17 -0.25 -13.03
CA ARG A 103 -34.26 -0.80 -13.87
C ARG A 103 -33.94 -2.17 -14.46
N GLU A 104 -32.65 -2.45 -14.70
CA GLU A 104 -32.16 -3.76 -15.15
C GLU A 104 -32.09 -4.78 -13.98
N GLY A 105 -32.50 -4.40 -12.77
CA GLY A 105 -32.57 -5.28 -11.60
C GLY A 105 -31.34 -5.26 -10.70
N HIS A 106 -30.38 -4.35 -10.93
CA HIS A 106 -29.20 -4.21 -10.08
C HIS A 106 -29.54 -3.52 -8.76
N THR A 107 -29.14 -4.14 -7.65
CA THR A 107 -29.23 -3.56 -6.31
C THR A 107 -27.95 -2.82 -5.96
N PHE A 108 -28.08 -1.63 -5.38
CA PHE A 108 -26.94 -0.83 -4.95
C PHE A 108 -26.87 -0.76 -3.43
N PRO A 109 -25.66 -0.75 -2.84
CA PRO A 109 -25.50 -0.54 -1.40
C PRO A 109 -25.86 0.91 -1.02
N VAL A 110 -26.22 1.11 0.26
CA VAL A 110 -26.55 2.44 0.82
C VAL A 110 -25.46 3.50 0.57
N SER A 111 -24.19 3.10 0.49
CA SER A 111 -23.08 4.00 0.19
C SER A 111 -23.22 4.69 -1.17
N VAL A 112 -23.71 3.98 -2.19
CA VAL A 112 -23.93 4.55 -3.53
C VAL A 112 -25.06 5.58 -3.50
N TYR A 113 -26.18 5.27 -2.84
CA TYR A 113 -27.28 6.23 -2.64
C TYR A 113 -26.79 7.48 -1.92
N ASN A 114 -26.04 7.32 -0.82
CA ASN A 114 -25.48 8.42 -0.04
C ASN A 114 -24.55 9.31 -0.87
N LYS A 115 -23.69 8.74 -1.73
CA LYS A 115 -22.81 9.53 -2.60
C LYS A 115 -23.59 10.36 -3.63
N ILE A 116 -24.63 9.80 -4.24
CA ILE A 116 -25.47 10.54 -5.21
C ILE A 116 -26.29 11.62 -4.47
N LEU A 117 -26.90 11.28 -3.33
CA LEU A 117 -27.62 12.24 -2.48
C LEU A 117 -26.72 13.41 -2.08
N GLN A 118 -25.55 13.13 -1.51
CA GLN A 118 -24.59 14.15 -1.10
C GLN A 118 -24.19 15.05 -2.27
N SER A 119 -24.03 14.48 -3.47
CA SER A 119 -23.69 15.23 -4.67
C SER A 119 -24.83 16.15 -5.14
N TRP A 120 -26.08 15.72 -5.08
CA TRP A 120 -27.23 16.60 -5.34
C TRP A 120 -27.38 17.72 -4.31
N VAL A 121 -27.14 17.42 -3.03
CA VAL A 121 -27.13 18.42 -1.95
C VAL A 121 -26.02 19.45 -2.16
N LYS A 122 -24.82 19.04 -2.60
CA LYS A 122 -23.72 19.95 -2.98
C LYS A 122 -24.07 20.82 -4.18
N LYS A 123 -24.75 20.26 -5.19
CA LYS A 123 -25.24 21.01 -6.36
C LYS A 123 -26.44 21.91 -6.05
N GLY A 124 -27.03 21.80 -4.85
CA GLY A 124 -28.16 22.61 -4.39
C GLY A 124 -29.54 22.16 -4.91
N SER A 125 -29.64 21.00 -5.57
CA SER A 125 -30.90 20.49 -6.13
C SER A 125 -31.71 19.70 -5.10
N GLN A 126 -32.59 20.40 -4.38
CA GLN A 126 -33.41 19.80 -3.33
C GLN A 126 -34.38 18.75 -3.86
N LEU A 127 -35.09 19.05 -4.96
CA LEU A 127 -36.09 18.16 -5.52
C LEU A 127 -35.49 16.79 -5.86
N ARG A 128 -34.35 16.76 -6.56
CA ARG A 128 -33.68 15.51 -6.94
C ARG A 128 -33.18 14.73 -5.72
N ALA A 129 -32.63 15.41 -4.71
CA ALA A 129 -32.19 14.77 -3.49
C ALA A 129 -33.36 14.11 -2.73
N VAL A 130 -34.48 14.82 -2.56
CA VAL A 130 -35.67 14.28 -1.89
C VAL A 130 -36.28 13.12 -2.66
N MET A 131 -36.42 13.23 -3.99
CA MET A 131 -36.92 12.13 -4.83
C MET A 131 -36.04 10.88 -4.74
N LEU A 132 -34.71 11.04 -4.73
CA LEU A 132 -33.79 9.92 -4.58
C LEU A 132 -33.89 9.29 -3.19
N PHE A 133 -34.03 10.09 -2.13
CA PHE A 133 -34.22 9.61 -0.76
C PHE A 133 -35.52 8.81 -0.61
N GLU A 134 -36.64 9.32 -1.14
CA GLU A 134 -37.91 8.58 -1.15
C GLU A 134 -37.81 7.29 -1.95
N SER A 135 -37.08 7.31 -3.06
CA SER A 135 -36.86 6.11 -3.86
C SER A 135 -35.98 5.08 -3.14
N MET A 136 -34.96 5.50 -2.40
CA MET A 136 -34.14 4.63 -1.57
C MET A 136 -34.98 3.87 -0.54
N VAL A 137 -35.89 4.58 0.14
CA VAL A 137 -36.82 3.98 1.11
C VAL A 137 -37.79 3.02 0.43
N ARG A 138 -38.30 3.38 -0.76
CA ARG A 138 -39.19 2.50 -1.54
C ARG A 138 -38.50 1.25 -2.05
N ASP A 139 -37.20 1.35 -2.37
CA ASP A 139 -36.36 0.22 -2.77
C ASP A 139 -36.02 -0.70 -1.58
N GLY A 140 -36.47 -0.38 -0.35
CA GLY A 140 -36.23 -1.18 0.85
C GLY A 140 -34.80 -1.07 1.38
N VAL A 141 -34.07 -0.01 1.03
CA VAL A 141 -32.69 0.21 1.50
C VAL A 141 -32.72 1.00 2.81
N ASP A 142 -32.18 0.40 3.87
CA ASP A 142 -32.14 1.02 5.19
C ASP A 142 -31.27 2.29 5.20
N CYS A 143 -31.79 3.33 5.85
CA CYS A 143 -31.06 4.58 6.06
C CYS A 143 -30.01 4.38 7.17
N ASN A 144 -28.82 4.93 6.99
CA ASN A 144 -27.80 4.97 8.02
C ASN A 144 -27.53 6.40 8.50
N ALA A 145 -26.65 6.55 9.49
CA ALA A 145 -26.24 7.86 10.02
C ALA A 145 -25.83 8.85 8.90
N GLN A 146 -25.10 8.37 7.88
CA GLN A 146 -24.69 9.19 6.75
C GLN A 146 -25.90 9.69 5.93
N THR A 147 -26.89 8.83 5.67
CA THR A 147 -28.10 9.21 4.93
C THR A 147 -28.84 10.34 5.64
N HIS A 148 -29.06 10.20 6.96
CA HIS A 148 -29.75 11.21 7.76
C HIS A 148 -28.98 12.51 7.85
N ALA A 149 -27.66 12.45 8.04
CA ALA A 149 -26.82 13.64 8.09
C ALA A 149 -26.86 14.42 6.76
N ILE A 150 -26.85 13.73 5.62
CA ILE A 150 -26.99 14.39 4.29
C ILE A 150 -28.33 15.12 4.17
N MET A 151 -29.44 14.47 4.58
CA MET A 151 -30.77 15.07 4.51
C MET A 151 -30.94 16.22 5.50
N LEU A 152 -30.35 16.11 6.69
CA LEU A 152 -30.32 17.19 7.68
C LEU A 152 -29.57 18.41 7.15
N VAL A 153 -28.40 18.21 6.55
CA VAL A 153 -27.62 19.28 5.89
C VAL A 153 -28.43 19.94 4.78
N LEU A 154 -29.14 19.17 3.95
CA LEU A 154 -29.99 19.70 2.87
C LEU A 154 -31.04 20.69 3.40
N HIS A 155 -31.81 20.27 4.41
CA HIS A 155 -32.89 21.10 4.94
C HIS A 155 -32.37 22.28 5.74
N THR A 156 -31.25 22.13 6.46
CA THR A 156 -30.62 23.19 7.24
C THR A 156 -30.07 24.30 6.35
N ARG A 157 -29.38 23.96 5.25
CA ARG A 157 -28.89 24.93 4.25
C ARG A 157 -30.01 25.80 3.67
N ARG A 158 -31.22 25.24 3.57
CA ARG A 158 -32.41 25.92 3.04
C ARG A 158 -33.27 26.57 4.13
N LYS A 159 -32.88 26.48 5.40
CA LYS A 159 -33.66 26.94 6.57
C LYS A 159 -35.07 26.36 6.64
N ASN A 160 -35.27 25.14 6.11
CA ASN A 160 -36.55 24.43 6.19
C ASN A 160 -36.58 23.59 7.47
N TRP A 161 -36.88 24.25 8.59
CA TRP A 161 -36.81 23.66 9.93
C TRP A 161 -37.89 22.59 10.17
N ASP A 162 -39.06 22.72 9.55
CA ASP A 162 -40.12 21.71 9.65
C ASP A 162 -39.71 20.37 9.04
N ALA A 163 -39.08 20.42 7.87
CA ALA A 163 -38.53 19.21 7.24
C ALA A 163 -37.34 18.67 8.03
N ALA A 164 -36.45 19.54 8.52
CA ALA A 164 -35.32 19.14 9.37
C ALA A 164 -35.80 18.42 10.65
N LYS A 165 -36.87 18.91 11.30
CA LYS A 165 -37.47 18.28 12.48
C LYS A 165 -37.96 16.86 12.19
N LYS A 166 -38.57 16.64 11.02
CA LYS A 166 -39.00 15.30 10.58
C LYS A 166 -37.83 14.35 10.38
N ILE A 167 -36.73 14.84 9.79
CA ILE A 167 -35.50 14.04 9.63
C ILE A 167 -34.89 13.72 11.00
N VAL A 168 -34.80 14.68 11.92
CA VAL A 168 -34.29 14.42 13.28
C VAL A 168 -35.12 13.37 14.00
N ALA A 169 -36.46 13.49 13.99
CA ALA A 169 -37.33 12.52 14.64
C ALA A 169 -37.17 11.10 14.06
N ARG A 170 -37.05 10.99 12.72
CA ARG A 170 -36.81 9.71 12.05
C ARG A 170 -35.44 9.14 12.44
N MET A 171 -34.41 9.97 12.37
CA MET A 171 -33.04 9.61 12.69
C MET A 171 -32.92 9.10 14.14
N GLU A 172 -33.59 9.74 15.10
CA GLU A 172 -33.65 9.27 16.50
C GLU A 172 -34.41 7.94 16.64
N SER A 173 -35.53 7.76 15.94
CA SER A 173 -36.29 6.51 15.97
C SER A 173 -35.55 5.31 15.38
N GLU A 174 -34.64 5.56 14.44
CA GLU A 174 -33.79 4.55 13.80
C GLU A 174 -32.46 4.30 14.55
N GLY A 175 -32.27 4.92 15.72
CA GLY A 175 -31.12 4.68 16.59
C GLY A 175 -29.89 5.54 16.30
N TYR A 176 -30.05 6.70 15.65
CA TYR A 176 -28.98 7.64 15.33
C TYR A 176 -29.20 8.99 16.06
N PRO A 177 -28.83 9.14 17.34
CA PRO A 177 -29.10 10.39 18.07
C PRO A 177 -28.41 11.61 17.45
N LEU A 178 -29.12 12.75 17.35
CA LEU A 178 -28.57 13.99 16.78
C LEU A 178 -27.27 14.44 17.49
N LYS A 179 -27.21 14.24 18.81
CA LYS A 179 -26.04 14.56 19.64
C LYS A 179 -24.75 13.84 19.25
N HIS A 180 -24.82 12.69 18.56
CA HIS A 180 -23.67 11.88 18.15
C HIS A 180 -23.39 11.92 16.64
N ILE A 181 -24.23 12.59 15.85
CA ILE A 181 -24.21 12.48 14.38
C ILE A 181 -22.88 12.93 13.76
N LEU A 182 -22.20 13.89 14.38
CA LEU A 182 -20.90 14.40 13.93
C LEU A 182 -19.80 13.32 13.93
N GLN A 183 -19.94 12.29 14.77
CA GLN A 183 -19.00 11.17 14.88
C GLN A 183 -19.47 9.92 14.12
N MET A 184 -20.78 9.79 13.87
CA MET A 184 -21.35 8.64 13.15
C MET A 184 -21.37 8.82 11.62
N ALA A 185 -21.26 10.04 11.12
CA ALA A 185 -21.30 10.38 9.69
C ALA A 185 -19.95 10.88 9.16
N GLN A 186 -19.70 10.64 7.87
CA GLN A 186 -18.58 11.18 7.10
C GLN A 186 -18.95 12.56 6.53
N LEU A 187 -18.54 13.62 7.24
CA LEU A 187 -18.90 15.00 6.94
C LEU A 187 -17.66 15.81 6.54
N SER A 188 -17.78 16.64 5.51
CA SER A 188 -16.81 17.71 5.29
C SER A 188 -16.98 18.82 6.34
N LYS A 189 -15.96 19.69 6.49
CA LYS A 189 -16.01 20.84 7.39
C LYS A 189 -17.27 21.71 7.19
N THR A 190 -17.70 21.90 5.94
CA THR A 190 -18.89 22.71 5.63
C THR A 190 -20.19 21.98 5.98
N GLU A 191 -20.24 20.66 5.82
CA GLU A 191 -21.40 19.85 6.21
C GLU A 191 -21.52 19.76 7.74
N ALA A 192 -20.40 19.57 8.45
CA ALA A 192 -20.37 19.59 9.92
C ALA A 192 -20.87 20.93 10.48
N ALA A 193 -20.50 22.06 9.86
CA ALA A 193 -21.00 23.38 10.25
C ALA A 193 -22.53 23.53 10.07
N GLU A 194 -23.11 22.93 9.02
CA GLU A 194 -24.57 22.93 8.84
C GLU A 194 -25.27 22.02 9.86
N VAL A 195 -24.68 20.88 10.20
CA VAL A 195 -25.18 20.03 11.29
C VAL A 195 -25.17 20.79 12.62
N LEU A 196 -24.09 21.50 12.94
CA LEU A 196 -24.02 22.33 14.16
C LEU A 196 -25.11 23.41 14.21
N LYS A 197 -25.40 24.08 13.09
CA LYS A 197 -26.54 25.03 13.02
C LYS A 197 -27.87 24.36 13.32
N ALA A 198 -28.07 23.12 12.88
CA ALA A 198 -29.27 22.35 13.21
C ALA A 198 -29.32 22.02 14.70
N MET A 199 -28.20 21.59 15.27
CA MET A 199 -28.06 21.31 16.70
C MET A 199 -28.37 22.52 17.57
N ASP A 200 -27.84 23.70 17.20
CA ASP A 200 -28.13 24.98 17.87
C ASP A 200 -29.63 25.32 17.78
N HIS A 201 -30.25 25.15 16.61
CA HIS A 201 -31.67 25.41 16.41
C HIS A 201 -32.56 24.51 17.28
N PHE A 202 -32.23 23.22 17.36
CA PHE A 202 -32.96 22.24 18.18
C PHE A 202 -32.52 22.21 19.64
N ARG A 203 -31.57 23.06 20.05
CA ARG A 203 -31.01 23.13 21.42
C ARG A 203 -30.42 21.80 21.90
N VAL A 204 -29.73 21.10 21.01
CA VAL A 204 -29.01 19.85 21.29
C VAL A 204 -27.52 20.15 21.28
N SER A 205 -26.81 19.80 22.34
CA SER A 205 -25.34 19.90 22.36
C SER A 205 -24.69 18.64 21.80
N ALA A 206 -23.54 18.81 21.13
CA ALA A 206 -22.75 17.66 20.68
C ALA A 206 -22.18 16.92 21.90
N GLU A 207 -22.41 15.62 21.94
CA GLU A 207 -21.88 14.73 22.96
C GLU A 207 -20.89 13.76 22.31
N LYS A 208 -19.89 13.34 23.08
CA LYS A 208 -18.97 12.29 22.64
C LYS A 208 -19.74 10.97 22.57
N LEU A 209 -19.77 10.35 21.39
CA LEU A 209 -20.26 8.99 21.24
C LEU A 209 -19.36 8.08 22.08
N PRO A 210 -19.89 7.36 23.08
CA PRO A 210 -19.09 6.39 23.82
C PRO A 210 -18.57 5.34 22.84
N ARG A 211 -17.27 5.36 22.53
CA ARG A 211 -16.67 4.32 21.73
C ARG A 211 -16.83 3.01 22.50
N GLN A 212 -17.41 2.00 21.87
CA GLN A 212 -17.41 0.66 22.44
C GLN A 212 -15.95 0.20 22.52
N VAL A 213 -15.34 0.38 23.68
CA VAL A 213 -14.14 -0.37 24.05
C VAL A 213 -14.64 -1.77 24.35
N GLY A 214 -14.97 -2.51 23.29
CA GLY A 214 -15.29 -3.91 23.41
C GLY A 214 -14.16 -4.57 24.21
N PRO A 215 -14.46 -5.51 25.12
CA PRO A 215 -13.44 -6.25 25.84
C PRO A 215 -12.32 -6.61 24.87
N TYR A 216 -11.08 -6.28 25.22
CA TYR A 216 -9.98 -7.07 24.68
C TYR A 216 -10.37 -8.55 24.89
N PRO A 217 -10.18 -9.43 23.89
CA PRO A 217 -10.40 -10.86 24.09
C PRO A 217 -9.75 -11.27 25.41
N ARG A 218 -10.39 -12.13 26.22
CA ARG A 218 -10.00 -12.37 27.62
C ARG A 218 -8.49 -12.54 27.86
N VAL A 219 -7.80 -13.19 26.92
CA VAL A 219 -6.34 -13.38 26.88
C VAL A 219 -5.55 -12.07 26.72
N VAL A 220 -6.03 -11.18 25.85
CA VAL A 220 -5.44 -9.84 25.64
C VAL A 220 -5.82 -8.91 26.79
N ARG A 221 -7.03 -9.04 27.36
CA ARG A 221 -7.47 -8.27 28.53
C ARG A 221 -6.60 -8.56 29.76
N SER A 222 -6.29 -9.83 30.07
CA SER A 222 -5.39 -10.14 31.19
C SER A 222 -4.01 -9.50 30.99
N LEU A 223 -3.49 -9.48 29.75
CA LEU A 223 -2.21 -8.84 29.42
C LEU A 223 -2.27 -7.29 29.46
N TYR A 224 -3.40 -6.68 29.12
CA TYR A 224 -3.60 -5.22 29.12
C TYR A 224 -4.00 -4.67 30.50
N ASP A 225 -4.76 -5.42 31.29
CA ASP A 225 -5.11 -5.07 32.66
C ASP A 225 -3.85 -5.14 33.55
N ASP A 226 -2.94 -6.10 33.29
CA ASP A 226 -1.61 -6.14 33.91
C ASP A 226 -0.73 -4.96 33.44
N TRP A 227 -0.75 -4.61 32.14
CA TRP A 227 -0.10 -3.40 31.60
C TRP A 227 -0.59 -2.12 32.32
N SER A 228 -1.90 -1.98 32.53
CA SER A 228 -2.47 -0.81 33.20
C SER A 228 -2.17 -0.78 34.70
N ARG A 229 -2.13 -1.95 35.36
CA ARG A 229 -1.85 -2.09 36.79
C ARG A 229 -0.38 -1.86 37.15
N GLU A 230 0.57 -2.22 36.28
CA GLU A 230 1.99 -1.91 36.46
C GLU A 230 2.28 -0.40 36.49
N SER A 231 1.39 0.43 35.94
CA SER A 231 1.47 1.90 36.03
C SER A 231 0.84 2.49 37.30
N ASP A 232 0.02 1.73 38.02
CA ASP A 232 -0.75 2.18 39.20
C ASP A 232 -0.15 1.73 40.55
N THR A 233 0.82 0.80 40.56
CA THR A 233 1.50 0.40 41.80
C THR A 233 2.66 1.32 42.13
N GLU A 234 2.37 2.52 42.64
CA GLU A 234 3.12 3.13 43.76
C GLU A 234 2.39 4.37 44.30
N ARG A 235 1.75 4.21 45.46
CA ARG A 235 1.54 5.29 46.44
C ARG A 235 2.05 4.84 47.80
N PRO A 236 2.62 5.76 48.60
CA PRO A 236 3.81 5.50 49.41
C PRO A 236 3.50 5.06 50.84
N GLY A 237 4.26 4.09 51.32
CA GLY A 237 4.49 3.88 52.75
C GLY A 237 5.82 4.53 53.13
N GLU A 238 5.79 5.38 54.15
CA GLU A 238 6.96 5.99 54.80
C GLU A 238 8.05 4.94 55.12
N VAL A 239 9.32 5.21 54.75
CA VAL A 239 10.53 5.02 55.59
C VAL A 239 11.71 5.80 54.97
N THR A 240 12.10 6.87 55.66
CA THR A 240 13.43 7.48 55.89
C THR A 240 14.54 7.49 54.82
N SER A 241 14.93 8.72 54.46
CA SER A 241 16.31 9.24 54.26
C SER A 241 17.39 8.33 53.68
N GLY A 242 17.84 8.65 52.46
CA GLY A 242 19.15 8.23 51.96
C GLY A 242 19.21 8.14 50.44
N GLU A 243 19.89 9.13 49.84
CA GLU A 243 20.50 9.11 48.49
C GLU A 243 19.57 9.08 47.26
N GLU A 244 19.63 10.20 46.53
CA GLU A 244 19.12 10.36 45.17
C GLU A 244 19.72 9.30 44.23
N LYS A 245 18.97 8.23 43.97
CA LYS A 245 19.15 7.42 42.77
C LYS A 245 17.98 7.70 41.84
N SER A 246 18.27 8.46 40.79
CA SER A 246 17.47 8.50 39.57
C SER A 246 17.54 7.14 38.86
N GLU A 247 16.94 6.12 39.44
CA GLU A 247 16.59 4.91 38.71
C GLU A 247 15.35 5.24 37.87
N GLU A 248 15.58 5.59 36.60
CA GLU A 248 14.57 5.42 35.55
C GLU A 248 14.22 3.92 35.49
N ARG A 249 13.26 3.53 36.32
CA ARG A 249 12.62 2.22 36.23
C ARG A 249 11.99 2.14 34.84
N LEU A 250 12.54 1.29 33.98
CA LEU A 250 11.93 0.84 32.75
C LEU A 250 10.63 0.10 33.10
N GLY A 251 9.58 0.86 33.41
CA GLY A 251 8.22 0.37 33.28
C GLY A 251 8.00 -0.02 31.82
N VAL A 252 7.24 -1.08 31.58
CA VAL A 252 6.76 -1.49 30.26
C VAL A 252 5.73 -0.44 29.79
N GLY A 253 6.20 0.79 29.62
CA GLY A 253 5.44 1.94 29.18
C GLY A 253 5.32 1.92 27.66
N VAL A 254 4.18 2.38 27.16
CA VAL A 254 3.92 2.72 25.76
C VAL A 254 5.23 3.10 25.06
N ALA A 255 5.67 2.31 24.07
CA ALA A 255 6.97 2.46 23.41
C ALA A 255 7.29 3.94 23.20
N SER A 256 8.37 4.43 23.83
CA SER A 256 8.69 5.86 23.87
C SER A 256 8.78 6.40 22.44
N VAL A 257 7.80 7.19 22.02
CA VAL A 257 7.85 7.84 20.72
C VAL A 257 8.90 8.92 20.79
N LYS A 258 9.79 8.98 19.80
CA LYS A 258 10.75 10.08 19.72
C LYS A 258 9.98 11.40 19.60
N VAL A 259 10.12 12.24 20.61
CA VAL A 259 9.59 13.60 20.62
C VAL A 259 10.63 14.53 20.00
N PHE A 260 10.16 15.37 19.09
CA PHE A 260 10.97 16.38 18.42
C PHE A 260 10.68 17.77 18.99
N SER A 261 11.63 18.70 18.82
CA SER A 261 11.32 20.12 19.03
C SER A 261 10.19 20.55 18.07
N PRO A 262 9.37 21.56 18.44
CA PRO A 262 8.29 22.02 17.58
C PRO A 262 8.74 22.42 16.17
N ASP A 263 9.91 23.05 16.04
CA ASP A 263 10.46 23.49 14.75
C ASP A 263 10.95 22.30 13.92
N GLU A 264 11.63 21.33 14.52
CA GLU A 264 12.06 20.11 13.83
C GLU A 264 10.85 19.29 13.37
N LEU A 265 9.84 19.14 14.23
CA LEU A 265 8.59 18.46 13.88
C LEU A 265 7.92 19.12 12.67
N LYS A 266 7.89 20.45 12.64
CA LYS A 266 7.28 21.21 11.55
C LYS A 266 8.02 21.01 10.23
N ASP A 267 9.36 21.02 10.23
CA ASP A 267 10.13 20.76 9.00
C ASP A 267 9.96 19.31 8.52
N ARG A 268 10.05 18.33 9.44
CA ARG A 268 9.84 16.91 9.10
C ARG A 268 8.44 16.66 8.53
N LEU A 269 7.41 17.24 9.15
CA LEU A 269 6.03 17.16 8.67
C LEU A 269 5.89 17.75 7.27
N ARG A 270 6.53 18.90 7.01
CA ARG A 270 6.56 19.55 5.69
C ARG A 270 7.22 18.65 4.64
N ARG A 271 8.39 18.07 4.95
CA ARG A 271 9.11 17.14 4.05
C ARG A 271 8.27 15.89 3.75
N GLN A 272 7.67 15.27 4.79
CA GLN A 272 6.79 14.11 4.63
C GLN A 272 5.59 14.43 3.75
N LEU A 273 4.90 15.55 4.01
CA LEU A 273 3.72 15.96 3.25
C LEU A 273 4.06 16.28 1.80
N GLN A 274 5.20 16.94 1.54
CA GLN A 274 5.66 17.22 0.19
C GLN A 274 5.89 15.93 -0.61
N MET A 275 6.55 14.94 0.00
CA MET A 275 6.79 13.63 -0.61
C MET A 275 5.46 12.90 -0.92
N GLU A 276 4.53 12.86 0.02
CA GLU A 276 3.23 12.19 -0.18
C GLU A 276 2.35 12.92 -1.21
N GLN A 277 2.37 14.25 -1.27
CA GLN A 277 1.64 15.03 -2.28
C GLN A 277 2.22 14.88 -3.68
N GLN A 278 3.55 14.80 -3.79
CA GLN A 278 4.23 14.51 -5.06
C GLN A 278 3.93 13.08 -5.54
N GLY A 279 3.72 12.15 -4.60
CA GLY A 279 3.41 10.74 -4.83
C GLY A 279 4.65 9.87 -5.10
N TYR A 280 5.84 10.45 -5.06
CA TYR A 280 7.09 9.71 -5.16
C TYR A 280 8.23 10.41 -4.41
N LEU A 281 9.22 9.63 -4.02
CA LEU A 281 10.52 10.06 -3.54
C LEU A 281 11.55 9.88 -4.67
N SER A 282 12.42 10.87 -4.86
CA SER A 282 13.52 10.80 -5.82
C SER A 282 14.83 10.63 -5.07
N ALA A 283 15.38 9.41 -5.03
CA ALA A 283 16.64 9.08 -4.36
C ALA A 283 17.80 9.10 -5.37
N PRO A 284 18.93 9.76 -5.07
CA PRO A 284 20.10 9.68 -5.93
C PRO A 284 20.71 8.27 -5.89
N SER A 285 21.19 7.80 -7.04
CA SER A 285 21.87 6.50 -7.13
C SER A 285 23.28 6.57 -6.55
N ILE A 286 23.62 5.60 -5.69
CA ILE A 286 24.98 5.48 -5.15
C ILE A 286 26.03 5.17 -6.23
N ALA A 287 25.61 4.63 -7.38
CA ALA A 287 26.50 4.30 -8.50
C ALA A 287 26.84 5.50 -9.39
N ALA A 288 26.13 6.63 -9.22
CA ALA A 288 26.29 7.85 -10.01
C ALA A 288 27.30 8.85 -9.41
N VAL A 289 27.67 8.70 -8.13
CA VAL A 289 28.41 9.72 -7.36
C VAL A 289 29.85 9.96 -7.86
N HIS A 290 30.42 9.05 -8.65
CA HIS A 290 31.83 9.11 -9.07
C HIS A 290 32.06 9.06 -10.60
N LYS A 291 31.02 9.21 -11.42
CA LYS A 291 31.17 9.18 -12.89
C LYS A 291 30.88 10.56 -13.47
N THR A 292 31.92 11.27 -13.94
CA THR A 292 31.75 12.38 -14.89
C THR A 292 31.32 11.80 -16.22
N ASP A 293 30.12 12.16 -16.68
CA ASP A 293 29.59 11.76 -17.98
C ASP A 293 30.56 12.25 -19.08
N SER A 294 30.99 11.35 -19.96
CA SER A 294 31.74 11.74 -21.16
C SER A 294 30.84 12.58 -22.10
N PRO A 295 31.41 13.38 -23.03
CA PRO A 295 30.59 14.15 -23.98
C PRO A 295 29.62 13.28 -24.80
N GLU A 296 29.98 12.03 -25.09
CA GLU A 296 29.10 11.05 -25.73
C GLU A 296 27.95 10.62 -24.82
N GLU A 297 28.22 10.36 -23.54
CA GLU A 297 27.21 9.96 -22.55
C GLU A 297 26.23 11.09 -22.24
N GLU A 298 26.70 12.34 -22.15
CA GLU A 298 25.83 13.50 -21.99
C GLU A 298 24.93 13.71 -23.24
N ALA A 299 25.45 13.44 -24.43
CA ALA A 299 24.65 13.46 -25.66
C ALA A 299 23.58 12.34 -25.69
N LEU A 300 23.89 11.15 -25.18
CA LEU A 300 22.94 10.02 -25.07
C LEU A 300 21.82 10.32 -24.05
N LYS A 301 22.20 10.89 -22.90
CA LYS A 301 21.29 11.38 -21.87
C LYS A 301 20.33 12.42 -22.41
N GLU A 302 20.87 13.47 -23.02
CA GLU A 302 20.07 14.56 -23.57
C GLU A 302 19.15 14.06 -24.68
N SER A 303 19.62 13.11 -25.52
CA SER A 303 18.77 12.46 -26.52
C SER A 303 17.61 11.69 -25.90
N THR A 304 17.84 10.97 -24.81
CA THR A 304 16.78 10.23 -24.10
C THR A 304 15.80 11.18 -23.42
N HIS A 305 16.29 12.21 -22.72
CA HIS A 305 15.45 13.23 -22.08
C HIS A 305 14.65 14.04 -23.10
N ARG A 306 15.21 14.32 -24.27
CA ARG A 306 14.52 14.97 -25.38
C ARG A 306 13.35 14.12 -25.89
N LEU A 307 13.55 12.82 -26.09
CA LEU A 307 12.47 11.89 -26.45
C LEU A 307 11.37 11.83 -25.38
N MET A 308 11.74 11.66 -24.10
CA MET A 308 10.77 11.64 -23.01
C MET A 308 9.96 12.94 -22.93
N ARG A 309 10.62 14.11 -23.05
CA ARG A 309 9.94 15.42 -23.10
C ARG A 309 9.02 15.54 -24.32
N GLN A 310 9.42 15.02 -25.47
CA GLN A 310 8.58 14.99 -26.66
C GLN A 310 7.34 14.12 -26.45
N TRP A 311 7.50 12.87 -26.05
CA TRP A 311 6.38 11.95 -25.83
C TRP A 311 5.43 12.44 -24.75
N ARG A 312 5.95 13.05 -23.69
CA ARG A 312 5.14 13.70 -22.66
C ARG A 312 4.25 14.80 -23.26
N ARG A 313 4.81 15.67 -24.09
CA ARG A 313 4.05 16.75 -24.76
C ARG A 313 3.00 16.18 -25.71
N ASP A 314 3.38 15.24 -26.56
CA ASP A 314 2.51 14.67 -27.61
C ASP A 314 1.37 13.86 -26.99
N LEU A 315 1.67 13.04 -25.97
CA LEU A 315 0.66 12.31 -25.20
C LEU A 315 -0.27 13.27 -24.46
N THR A 316 0.25 14.31 -23.80
CA THR A 316 -0.59 15.32 -23.13
C THR A 316 -1.55 15.99 -24.12
N ALA A 317 -1.06 16.37 -25.30
CA ALA A 317 -1.89 16.98 -26.33
C ALA A 317 -2.97 16.03 -26.86
N ALA A 318 -2.64 14.74 -27.06
CA ALA A 318 -3.60 13.72 -27.44
C ALA A 318 -4.68 13.52 -26.37
N LEU A 319 -4.30 13.38 -25.10
CA LEU A 319 -5.25 13.21 -24.00
C LEU A 319 -6.15 14.42 -23.81
N LYS A 320 -5.65 15.65 -24.04
CA LYS A 320 -6.48 16.86 -24.05
C LYS A 320 -7.54 16.82 -25.16
N ARG A 321 -7.17 16.40 -26.37
CA ARG A 321 -8.13 16.22 -27.48
C ARG A 321 -9.16 15.15 -27.15
N ASP A 322 -8.72 13.98 -26.70
CA ASP A 322 -9.61 12.89 -26.28
C ASP A 322 -10.61 13.37 -25.22
N ASN A 323 -10.14 14.12 -24.22
CA ASN A 323 -10.98 14.69 -23.17
C ASN A 323 -12.06 15.65 -23.70
N GLU A 324 -11.76 16.46 -24.71
CA GLU A 324 -12.74 17.35 -25.37
C GLU A 324 -13.73 16.56 -26.23
N ASP A 325 -13.27 15.56 -26.97
CA ASP A 325 -14.11 14.68 -27.77
C ASP A 325 -15.11 13.94 -26.88
N PHE A 326 -14.63 13.39 -25.76
CA PHE A 326 -15.50 12.70 -24.82
C PHE A 326 -16.50 13.64 -24.14
N LYS A 327 -16.12 14.88 -23.78
CA LYS A 327 -17.06 15.89 -23.27
C LYS A 327 -18.15 16.18 -24.29
N THR A 328 -17.81 16.23 -25.57
CA THR A 328 -18.77 16.44 -26.66
C THR A 328 -19.74 15.26 -26.78
N VAL A 329 -19.23 14.03 -26.75
CA VAL A 329 -20.04 12.80 -26.75
C VAL A 329 -21.00 12.77 -25.56
N VAL A 330 -20.54 13.16 -24.37
CA VAL A 330 -21.38 13.19 -23.16
C VAL A 330 -22.50 14.22 -23.23
N LYS A 331 -22.23 15.42 -23.77
CA LYS A 331 -23.30 16.42 -23.98
C LYS A 331 -24.41 15.90 -24.89
N CYS A 332 -24.09 15.00 -25.81
CA CYS A 332 -25.05 14.38 -26.73
C CYS A 332 -25.76 13.14 -26.15
N LEU A 333 -25.34 12.62 -24.99
CA LEU A 333 -25.94 11.42 -24.38
C LEU A 333 -27.46 11.48 -24.17
N PRO A 334 -28.06 12.61 -23.74
CA PRO A 334 -29.51 12.71 -23.61
C PRO A 334 -30.27 12.48 -24.92
N ALA A 335 -29.64 12.77 -26.07
CA ALA A 335 -30.23 12.63 -27.40
C ALA A 335 -29.98 11.25 -28.05
N LEU A 336 -28.90 10.55 -27.66
CA LEU A 336 -28.49 9.26 -28.24
C LEU A 336 -29.25 8.04 -27.66
N GLY A 337 -30.16 8.28 -26.71
CA GLY A 337 -30.93 7.23 -26.05
C GLY A 337 -30.09 6.35 -25.11
N SER A 338 -30.77 5.44 -24.40
CA SER A 338 -30.20 4.69 -23.25
C SER A 338 -29.06 3.72 -23.58
N LYS A 339 -28.62 3.58 -24.84
CA LYS A 339 -27.72 2.49 -25.29
C LYS A 339 -26.23 2.81 -25.27
N PHE A 340 -25.81 4.07 -25.23
CA PHE A 340 -24.40 4.46 -25.30
C PHE A 340 -23.98 5.24 -24.05
N PHE A 341 -22.85 4.88 -23.41
CA PHE A 341 -22.26 5.64 -22.28
C PHE A 341 -20.83 6.06 -22.65
N GLY A 342 -20.62 6.56 -23.87
CA GLY A 342 -19.29 6.92 -24.33
C GLY A 342 -18.25 5.80 -24.12
N PRO A 343 -16.96 6.14 -24.15
CA PRO A 343 -15.89 5.18 -23.87
C PRO A 343 -15.77 4.88 -22.37
N LYS A 344 -15.61 3.60 -22.01
CA LYS A 344 -15.63 3.12 -20.60
C LYS A 344 -14.55 3.75 -19.71
N GLN A 345 -13.45 4.22 -20.29
CA GLN A 345 -12.36 4.90 -19.60
C GLN A 345 -12.61 6.39 -19.33
N TYR A 346 -13.59 7.00 -20.00
CA TYR A 346 -13.74 8.45 -20.06
C TYR A 346 -13.78 9.16 -18.70
N PRO A 347 -14.72 8.88 -17.79
CA PRO A 347 -14.85 9.68 -16.58
C PRO A 347 -13.63 9.53 -15.69
N PHE A 348 -12.94 8.39 -15.73
CA PHE A 348 -11.71 8.17 -14.98
C PHE A 348 -10.56 9.06 -15.48
N LEU A 349 -10.40 9.21 -16.79
CA LEU A 349 -9.35 10.07 -17.38
C LEU A 349 -9.52 11.55 -17.03
N LEU A 350 -10.74 11.99 -16.71
CA LEU A 350 -11.00 13.36 -16.29
C LEU A 350 -10.73 13.63 -14.80
N LEU A 351 -10.58 12.59 -13.96
CA LEU A 351 -10.37 12.76 -12.51
C LEU A 351 -9.03 13.42 -12.17
N LEU A 352 -8.07 13.37 -13.11
CA LEU A 352 -6.77 14.01 -13.00
C LEU A 352 -6.48 14.82 -14.28
N PRO A 353 -5.68 15.88 -14.19
CA PRO A 353 -5.21 16.60 -15.38
C PRO A 353 -4.47 15.68 -16.36
N ALA A 354 -4.57 15.98 -17.66
CA ALA A 354 -3.91 15.21 -18.73
C ALA A 354 -2.38 15.15 -18.53
N GLU A 355 -1.80 16.20 -17.98
CA GLU A 355 -0.38 16.30 -17.62
C GLU A 355 0.02 15.24 -16.61
N VAL A 356 -0.82 14.99 -15.60
CA VAL A 356 -0.55 14.00 -14.54
C VAL A 356 -0.58 12.59 -15.12
N TRP A 357 -1.52 12.29 -16.02
CA TRP A 357 -1.55 11.01 -16.73
C TRP A 357 -0.32 10.81 -17.61
N ALA A 358 0.08 11.84 -18.37
CA ALA A 358 1.27 11.78 -19.20
C ALA A 358 2.55 11.61 -18.36
N ASP A 359 2.64 12.26 -17.20
CA ASP A 359 3.73 12.09 -16.24
C ASP A 359 3.83 10.65 -15.75
N ILE A 360 2.71 10.05 -15.31
CA ILE A 360 2.69 8.64 -14.87
C ILE A 360 3.16 7.72 -16.01
N VAL A 361 2.63 7.89 -17.22
CA VAL A 361 2.96 7.00 -18.33
C VAL A 361 4.42 7.17 -18.79
N VAL A 362 4.90 8.39 -18.97
CA VAL A 362 6.25 8.62 -19.52
C VAL A 362 7.33 8.47 -18.46
N GLU A 363 7.11 8.93 -17.24
CA GLU A 363 8.16 8.93 -16.23
C GLU A 363 8.20 7.64 -15.41
N GLU A 364 7.07 6.96 -15.25
CA GLU A 364 7.00 5.70 -14.49
C GLU A 364 6.98 4.51 -15.46
N VAL A 365 6.01 4.44 -16.36
CA VAL A 365 5.77 3.23 -17.17
C VAL A 365 6.80 3.01 -18.26
N VAL A 366 7.20 4.05 -18.99
CA VAL A 366 8.20 3.91 -20.06
C VAL A 366 9.53 3.40 -19.51
N VAL A 367 9.96 3.87 -18.33
CA VAL A 367 11.18 3.37 -17.66
C VAL A 367 11.07 1.88 -17.38
N HIS A 368 9.91 1.40 -16.93
CA HIS A 368 9.66 -0.02 -16.71
C HIS A 368 9.69 -0.84 -18.01
N ILE A 369 9.09 -0.33 -19.09
CA ILE A 369 9.08 -1.00 -20.40
C ILE A 369 10.51 -1.09 -20.95
N LEU A 370 11.27 0.01 -20.92
CA LEU A 370 12.62 0.08 -21.46
C LEU A 370 13.67 -0.61 -20.58
N GLY A 371 13.36 -0.84 -19.30
CA GLY A 371 14.18 -1.65 -18.41
C GLY A 371 14.22 -3.14 -18.78
N GLN A 372 13.36 -3.62 -19.69
CA GLN A 372 13.27 -5.02 -20.08
C GLN A 372 13.22 -5.18 -21.60
N GLN A 373 14.18 -5.89 -22.20
CA GLN A 373 14.20 -6.10 -23.66
C GLN A 373 12.92 -6.78 -24.18
N GLN A 374 12.36 -7.70 -23.40
CA GLN A 374 11.12 -8.42 -23.74
C GLN A 374 9.85 -7.59 -23.42
N GLY A 375 9.99 -6.36 -22.93
CA GLY A 375 8.88 -5.56 -22.44
C GLY A 375 8.23 -6.15 -21.18
N LEU A 376 7.00 -5.73 -20.93
CA LEU A 376 6.23 -6.12 -19.74
C LEU A 376 4.79 -6.54 -20.09
N PRO A 377 4.17 -7.43 -19.29
CA PRO A 377 2.78 -7.82 -19.50
C PRO A 377 1.85 -6.61 -19.46
N LEU A 378 0.94 -6.52 -20.42
CA LEU A 378 -0.04 -5.43 -20.53
C LEU A 378 -0.85 -5.27 -19.25
N THR A 379 -1.29 -6.37 -18.65
CA THR A 379 -2.08 -6.39 -17.41
C THR A 379 -1.34 -5.77 -16.21
N PHE A 380 -0.03 -5.98 -16.13
CA PHE A 380 0.82 -5.37 -15.10
C PHE A 380 0.90 -3.86 -15.30
N LEU A 381 1.16 -3.41 -16.53
CA LEU A 381 1.26 -1.99 -16.87
C LEU A 381 -0.06 -1.24 -16.62
N CYS A 382 -1.19 -1.83 -17.01
CA CYS A 382 -2.50 -1.25 -16.74
C CYS A 382 -2.75 -1.03 -15.25
N ARG A 383 -2.38 -2.02 -14.41
CA ARG A 383 -2.51 -1.91 -12.96
C ARG A 383 -1.56 -0.88 -12.37
N LEU A 384 -0.31 -0.81 -12.85
CA LEU A 384 0.68 0.18 -12.40
C LEU A 384 0.16 1.60 -12.63
N ILE A 385 -0.26 1.92 -13.86
CA ILE A 385 -0.80 3.25 -14.21
C ILE A 385 -1.96 3.65 -13.29
N CYS A 386 -2.90 2.72 -13.10
CA CYS A 386 -4.13 3.03 -12.36
C CYS A 386 -3.91 3.10 -10.86
N ASP A 387 -3.02 2.28 -10.29
CA ASP A 387 -2.68 2.38 -8.87
C ASP A 387 -1.97 3.72 -8.60
N SER A 388 -0.99 4.14 -9.43
CA SER A 388 -0.30 5.42 -9.28
C SER A 388 -1.23 6.63 -9.44
N ALA A 389 -2.16 6.57 -10.40
CA ALA A 389 -3.18 7.60 -10.56
C ALA A 389 -4.18 7.64 -9.39
N TRP A 390 -4.61 6.48 -8.89
CA TRP A 390 -5.56 6.40 -7.79
C TRP A 390 -4.99 7.02 -6.51
N HIS A 391 -3.72 6.78 -6.16
CA HIS A 391 -3.10 7.42 -4.99
C HIS A 391 -3.09 8.95 -5.11
N LYS A 392 -2.70 9.49 -6.27
CA LYS A 392 -2.73 10.94 -6.53
C LYS A 392 -4.16 11.50 -6.43
N TYR A 393 -5.15 10.78 -6.95
CA TYR A 393 -6.56 11.16 -6.85
C TYR A 393 -7.06 11.18 -5.40
N VAL A 394 -6.71 10.17 -4.58
CA VAL A 394 -7.09 10.14 -3.16
C VAL A 394 -6.50 11.33 -2.40
N VAL A 395 -5.22 11.65 -2.61
CA VAL A 395 -4.57 12.80 -1.96
C VAL A 395 -5.24 14.11 -2.40
N LEU A 396 -5.56 14.27 -3.69
CA LEU A 396 -6.30 15.42 -4.21
C LEU A 396 -7.66 15.58 -3.51
N GLN A 397 -8.43 14.50 -3.39
CA GLN A 397 -9.74 14.51 -2.75
C GLN A 397 -9.65 14.82 -1.25
N LYS A 398 -8.67 14.24 -0.54
CA LYS A 398 -8.40 14.55 0.87
C LYS A 398 -8.08 16.03 1.07
N LYS A 399 -7.27 16.61 0.19
CA LYS A 399 -6.95 18.06 0.20
C LYS A 399 -8.20 18.91 -0.03
N GLN A 400 -9.02 18.60 -1.04
CA GLN A 400 -10.24 19.35 -1.32
C GLN A 400 -11.27 19.31 -0.17
N ARG A 401 -11.28 18.23 0.62
CA ARG A 401 -12.19 18.07 1.77
C ARG A 401 -11.66 18.64 3.09
N GLY A 402 -10.44 19.18 3.12
CA GLY A 402 -9.82 19.73 4.34
C GLY A 402 -9.18 18.69 5.25
N VAL A 403 -9.01 17.45 4.79
CA VAL A 403 -8.50 16.33 5.60
C VAL A 403 -7.02 16.52 5.92
N VAL A 404 -6.25 17.08 4.99
CA VAL A 404 -4.79 17.29 5.16
C VAL A 404 -4.53 18.28 6.29
N GLU A 405 -5.31 19.37 6.32
CA GLU A 405 -5.25 20.44 7.32
C GLU A 405 -5.67 19.91 8.69
N LYS A 406 -6.80 19.18 8.77
CA LYS A 406 -7.23 18.54 10.01
C LYS A 406 -6.20 17.54 10.54
N THR A 407 -5.66 16.70 9.66
CA THR A 407 -4.63 15.71 10.03
C THR A 407 -3.38 16.40 10.58
N SER A 408 -2.96 17.52 9.97
CA SER A 408 -1.81 18.30 10.43
C SER A 408 -2.03 18.90 11.82
N GLN A 409 -3.21 19.47 12.07
CA GLN A 409 -3.59 20.00 13.39
C GLN A 409 -3.62 18.90 14.45
N LEU A 410 -4.27 17.77 14.15
CA LEU A 410 -4.33 16.62 15.06
C LEU A 410 -2.95 16.06 15.36
N TYR A 411 -2.10 15.92 14.35
CA TYR A 411 -0.77 15.36 14.51
C TYR A 411 0.11 16.25 15.41
N GLN A 412 0.03 17.57 15.26
CA GLN A 412 0.73 18.50 16.16
C GLN A 412 0.24 18.38 17.61
N GLN A 413 -1.08 18.30 17.82
CA GLN A 413 -1.66 18.10 19.16
C GLN A 413 -1.24 16.75 19.76
N PHE A 414 -1.27 15.69 18.96
CA PHE A 414 -0.85 14.35 19.34
C PHE A 414 0.62 14.32 19.78
N MET A 415 1.52 14.87 18.96
CA MET A 415 2.95 14.91 19.29
C MET A 415 3.24 15.80 20.51
N SER A 416 2.53 16.93 20.66
CA SER A 416 2.65 17.78 21.85
C SER A 416 2.18 17.07 23.12
N HIS A 417 1.13 16.24 23.02
CA HIS A 417 0.67 15.44 24.16
C HIS A 417 1.69 14.37 24.52
N LEU A 418 2.27 13.67 23.54
CA LEU A 418 3.34 12.69 23.77
C LEU A 418 4.62 13.32 24.34
N ALA A 419 4.85 14.62 24.09
CA ALA A 419 5.94 15.37 24.70
C ALA A 419 5.75 15.65 26.19
N THR A 420 4.51 15.57 26.69
CA THR A 420 4.17 15.94 28.06
C THR A 420 4.12 14.68 28.94
N PRO A 421 4.89 14.59 30.03
CA PRO A 421 4.80 13.46 30.96
C PRO A 421 3.50 13.54 31.75
N SER A 422 2.46 12.80 31.34
CA SER A 422 1.21 12.70 32.07
C SER A 422 0.68 11.26 32.06
N PRO A 423 0.54 10.61 33.23
CA PRO A 423 -0.15 9.33 33.36
C PRO A 423 -1.68 9.50 33.48
N PRO A 424 -2.47 8.46 33.13
CA PRO A 424 -2.05 7.22 32.45
C PRO A 424 -1.95 7.43 30.93
N HIS A 425 -0.92 6.85 30.31
CA HIS A 425 -0.77 6.87 28.86
C HIS A 425 -1.77 5.91 28.22
N LEU A 426 -2.85 6.47 27.67
CA LEU A 426 -3.77 5.73 26.81
C LEU A 426 -3.02 5.17 25.59
N PRO A 427 -3.46 4.02 25.00
CA PRO A 427 -2.93 3.55 23.74
C PRO A 427 -2.98 4.65 22.67
N HIS A 428 -1.93 4.77 21.84
CA HIS A 428 -1.84 5.83 20.81
C HIS A 428 -3.09 5.93 19.93
N ARG A 429 -3.72 4.80 19.62
CA ARG A 429 -4.99 4.75 18.90
C ARG A 429 -6.08 5.52 19.63
N GLN A 430 -6.27 5.26 20.93
CA GLN A 430 -7.32 5.86 21.72
C GLN A 430 -7.08 7.36 21.90
N LEU A 431 -5.83 7.75 22.18
CA LEU A 431 -5.45 9.17 22.24
C LEU A 431 -5.77 9.89 20.92
N TRP A 432 -5.38 9.31 19.78
CA TRP A 432 -5.68 9.85 18.47
C TRP A 432 -7.19 9.96 18.21
N GLN A 433 -7.94 8.92 18.55
CA GLN A 433 -9.40 8.88 18.41
C GLN A 433 -10.11 9.92 19.28
N ASP A 434 -9.67 10.11 20.52
CA ASP A 434 -10.23 11.10 21.45
C ASP A 434 -9.99 12.53 20.97
N MET A 435 -8.79 12.81 20.42
CA MET A 435 -8.48 14.10 19.80
C MET A 435 -9.29 14.33 18.52
N ASP A 436 -9.45 13.30 17.69
CA ASP A 436 -10.28 13.38 16.47
C ASP A 436 -11.76 13.65 16.80
N ASP A 437 -12.28 13.00 17.84
CA ASP A 437 -13.64 13.20 18.36
C ASP A 437 -13.85 14.63 18.88
N ALA A 438 -12.86 15.19 19.58
CA ALA A 438 -12.89 16.58 20.04
C ALA A 438 -12.86 17.59 18.88
N LEU A 439 -12.29 17.21 17.74
CA LEU A 439 -12.27 17.99 16.49
C LEU A 439 -13.30 17.49 15.47
N ALA A 440 -14.40 16.86 15.88
CA ALA A 440 -15.44 16.38 14.96
C ALA A 440 -16.05 17.52 14.10
N SER A 441 -16.11 18.73 14.63
CA SER A 441 -16.57 19.93 13.91
C SER A 441 -15.67 20.33 12.72
N ALA A 442 -14.42 19.89 12.69
CA ALA A 442 -13.48 20.16 11.61
C ALA A 442 -13.67 19.24 10.38
N GLY A 443 -14.66 18.33 10.42
CA GLY A 443 -14.93 17.33 9.37
C GLY A 443 -14.24 15.99 9.65
N SER A 444 -14.60 14.94 8.91
CA SER A 444 -14.08 13.59 9.11
C SER A 444 -12.71 13.39 8.46
N LEU A 445 -11.84 12.59 9.09
CA LEU A 445 -10.57 12.17 8.49
C LEU A 445 -10.77 11.17 7.35
N SER A 446 -11.78 10.31 7.47
CA SER A 446 -12.07 9.28 6.49
C SER A 446 -12.79 9.83 5.28
N VAL A 447 -12.34 9.42 4.09
CA VAL A 447 -13.01 9.69 2.82
C VAL A 447 -13.26 8.36 2.11
N ASP A 448 -14.53 8.05 1.85
CA ASP A 448 -14.92 6.87 1.08
C ASP A 448 -14.56 7.02 -0.41
N ILE A 449 -13.33 6.60 -0.74
CA ILE A 449 -12.81 6.49 -2.11
C ILE A 449 -12.35 5.05 -2.32
N PRO A 450 -13.16 4.18 -2.93
CA PRO A 450 -12.77 2.80 -3.15
C PRO A 450 -11.62 2.73 -4.16
N LYS A 451 -10.79 1.68 -4.01
CA LYS A 451 -9.74 1.37 -4.98
C LYS A 451 -10.36 0.94 -6.31
N TRP A 452 -9.81 1.41 -7.43
CA TRP A 452 -10.31 1.02 -8.75
C TRP A 452 -10.10 -0.49 -9.00
N PRO A 453 -11.15 -1.23 -9.39
CA PRO A 453 -11.06 -2.65 -9.68
C PRO A 453 -10.24 -2.89 -10.96
N PHE A 454 -9.82 -4.14 -11.18
CA PHE A 454 -9.01 -4.46 -12.37
C PHE A 454 -9.72 -4.19 -13.69
N THR A 455 -11.04 -4.26 -13.72
CA THR A 455 -11.85 -3.92 -14.89
C THR A 455 -11.65 -2.47 -15.30
N VAL A 456 -11.72 -1.53 -14.34
CA VAL A 456 -11.40 -0.12 -14.58
C VAL A 456 -9.94 0.03 -15.00
N ALA A 457 -9.03 -0.64 -14.28
CA ALA A 457 -7.60 -0.55 -14.60
C ALA A 457 -7.28 -1.01 -16.03
N SER A 458 -7.99 -2.05 -16.50
CA SER A 458 -7.84 -2.57 -17.86
C SER A 458 -8.31 -1.56 -18.91
N TYR A 459 -9.46 -0.90 -18.72
CA TYR A 459 -9.95 0.10 -19.67
C TYR A 459 -9.08 1.35 -19.71
N VAL A 460 -8.77 1.92 -18.54
CA VAL A 460 -7.98 3.15 -18.42
C VAL A 460 -6.53 2.90 -18.87
N GLY A 461 -5.91 1.86 -18.33
CA GLY A 461 -4.52 1.51 -18.64
C GLY A 461 -4.32 1.15 -20.10
N ALA A 462 -5.19 0.31 -20.70
CA ALA A 462 -5.06 -0.05 -22.11
C ALA A 462 -5.31 1.14 -23.03
N GLY A 463 -6.28 2.00 -22.69
CA GLY A 463 -6.53 3.25 -23.43
C GLY A 463 -5.30 4.17 -23.44
N LEU A 464 -4.69 4.39 -22.27
CA LEU A 464 -3.48 5.22 -22.14
C LEU A 464 -2.28 4.62 -22.88
N LEU A 465 -2.07 3.30 -22.77
CA LEU A 465 -0.99 2.61 -23.48
C LEU A 465 -1.19 2.62 -25.00
N SER A 466 -2.44 2.49 -25.46
CA SER A 466 -2.75 2.66 -26.89
C SER A 466 -2.39 4.06 -27.36
N ARG A 467 -2.78 5.11 -26.61
CA ARG A 467 -2.41 6.49 -26.95
C ARG A 467 -0.90 6.72 -26.90
N LEU A 468 -0.18 6.10 -25.97
CA LEU A 468 1.28 6.13 -25.95
C LEU A 468 1.86 5.51 -27.23
N ILE A 469 1.40 4.32 -27.63
CA ILE A 469 1.86 3.64 -28.85
C ILE A 469 1.59 4.50 -30.11
N ASP A 470 0.44 5.16 -30.16
CA ASP A 470 0.03 5.98 -31.29
C ASP A 470 0.87 7.26 -31.41
N THR A 471 1.16 7.90 -30.27
CA THR A 471 1.80 9.23 -30.22
C THR A 471 3.32 9.20 -30.10
N ALA A 472 3.89 8.22 -29.40
CA ALA A 472 5.32 8.16 -29.15
C ALA A 472 6.07 7.69 -30.41
N LYS A 473 6.68 8.63 -31.12
CA LYS A 473 7.50 8.37 -32.31
C LYS A 473 8.99 8.54 -32.02
N LEU A 474 9.82 7.79 -32.73
CA LEU A 474 11.27 7.95 -32.69
C LEU A 474 11.72 9.14 -33.54
N SER A 475 12.71 9.86 -33.03
CA SER A 475 13.40 10.96 -33.72
C SER A 475 14.90 10.89 -33.41
N LEU A 476 15.49 9.70 -33.55
CA LEU A 476 16.89 9.43 -33.20
C LEU A 476 17.84 9.54 -34.40
N SER A 477 17.38 9.11 -35.57
CA SER A 477 18.14 9.07 -36.81
C SER A 477 17.17 9.01 -38.00
N ASP A 478 17.63 9.41 -39.19
CA ASP A 478 16.78 9.50 -40.39
C ASP A 478 16.10 8.17 -40.74
N ASP A 479 16.77 7.05 -40.45
CA ASP A 479 16.33 5.68 -40.74
C ASP A 479 15.25 5.12 -39.79
N CYS A 480 14.93 5.82 -38.70
CA CYS A 480 13.83 5.43 -37.80
C CYS A 480 12.92 6.62 -37.43
N ASN A 481 13.10 7.76 -38.11
CA ASN A 481 12.34 8.96 -37.84
C ASN A 481 10.86 8.73 -38.18
N GLY A 482 9.98 8.95 -37.20
CA GLY A 482 8.55 8.72 -37.34
C GLY A 482 8.08 7.28 -37.06
N GLU A 483 8.98 6.32 -36.81
CA GLU A 483 8.60 4.97 -36.38
C GLU A 483 8.02 4.99 -34.97
N ALA A 484 7.15 4.01 -34.65
CA ALA A 484 6.57 3.88 -33.31
C ALA A 484 7.64 3.48 -32.29
N ALA A 485 7.74 4.23 -31.19
CA ALA A 485 8.67 3.94 -30.11
C ALA A 485 8.29 2.70 -29.29
N PHE A 486 7.00 2.35 -29.26
CA PHE A 486 6.45 1.22 -28.52
C PHE A 486 5.48 0.42 -29.40
N PHE A 487 5.35 -0.87 -29.10
CA PHE A 487 4.41 -1.75 -29.79
C PHE A 487 3.85 -2.83 -28.86
N HIS A 488 2.64 -3.30 -29.18
CA HIS A 488 2.00 -4.42 -28.51
C HIS A 488 2.32 -5.72 -29.25
N SER A 489 2.75 -6.75 -28.52
CA SER A 489 3.08 -8.07 -29.07
C SER A 489 2.51 -9.18 -28.19
N TYR A 490 2.28 -10.35 -28.75
CA TYR A 490 1.87 -11.53 -27.98
C TYR A 490 3.06 -12.47 -27.80
N GLU A 491 3.29 -12.89 -26.56
CA GLU A 491 4.27 -13.93 -26.25
C GLU A 491 3.56 -15.20 -25.77
N ALA A 492 3.95 -16.35 -26.31
CA ALA A 492 3.47 -17.64 -25.81
C ALA A 492 4.19 -17.97 -24.50
N GLY A 493 3.42 -18.16 -23.43
CA GLY A 493 3.93 -18.68 -22.16
C GLY A 493 4.35 -20.14 -22.27
N GLU A 494 5.09 -20.62 -21.26
CA GLU A 494 5.56 -22.02 -21.18
C GLU A 494 4.41 -23.05 -21.23
N ASN A 495 3.20 -22.63 -20.81
CA ASN A 495 1.98 -23.42 -20.82
C ASN A 495 1.11 -23.21 -22.09
N GLY A 496 1.63 -22.55 -23.13
CA GLY A 496 0.93 -22.29 -24.39
C GLY A 496 -0.04 -21.10 -24.38
N TRP A 497 -0.31 -20.50 -23.21
CA TRP A 497 -1.17 -19.31 -23.11
C TRP A 497 -0.46 -18.09 -23.66
N GLN A 498 -1.11 -17.37 -24.58
CA GLN A 498 -0.59 -16.12 -25.11
C GLN A 498 -0.85 -14.96 -24.13
N ALA A 499 0.18 -14.20 -23.81
CA ALA A 499 0.08 -13.00 -22.99
C ALA A 499 0.52 -11.77 -23.79
N GLY A 500 -0.33 -10.73 -23.81
CA GLY A 500 -0.01 -9.44 -24.40
C GLY A 500 1.08 -8.71 -23.64
N HIS A 501 2.09 -8.22 -24.34
CA HIS A 501 3.25 -7.49 -23.83
C HIS A 501 3.44 -6.18 -24.60
N VAL A 502 3.75 -5.11 -23.88
CA VAL A 502 4.16 -3.83 -24.48
C VAL A 502 5.68 -3.75 -24.45
N LYS A 503 6.29 -3.50 -25.62
CA LYS A 503 7.73 -3.49 -25.85
C LYS A 503 8.18 -2.15 -26.43
N GLY A 504 9.40 -1.74 -26.09
CA GLY A 504 10.06 -0.61 -26.73
C GLY A 504 10.81 -1.03 -27.99
N HIS A 505 10.96 -0.11 -28.93
CA HIS A 505 11.75 -0.31 -30.15
C HIS A 505 13.20 -0.70 -29.83
N GLN A 506 13.82 -1.56 -30.64
CA GLN A 506 15.14 -2.13 -30.33
C GLN A 506 16.24 -1.06 -30.24
N LYS A 507 16.22 -0.03 -31.11
CA LYS A 507 17.16 1.10 -31.05
C LYS A 507 16.99 1.90 -29.76
N LEU A 508 15.74 2.11 -29.35
CA LEU A 508 15.42 2.81 -28.11
C LEU A 508 15.87 2.01 -26.88
N PHE A 509 15.63 0.69 -26.86
CA PHE A 509 16.14 -0.17 -25.80
C PHE A 509 17.67 -0.12 -25.72
N LYS A 510 18.37 -0.16 -26.87
CA LYS A 510 19.84 -0.03 -26.91
C LYS A 510 20.31 1.33 -26.38
N LEU A 511 19.65 2.43 -26.75
CA LEU A 511 19.94 3.77 -26.25
C LEU A 511 19.76 3.84 -24.72
N PHE A 512 18.60 3.39 -24.24
CA PHE A 512 18.27 3.37 -22.82
C PHE A 512 19.22 2.46 -22.03
N LYS A 513 19.56 1.28 -22.56
CA LYS A 513 20.53 0.37 -21.94
C LYS A 513 21.93 0.98 -21.86
N LYS A 514 22.38 1.67 -22.92
CA LYS A 514 23.70 2.31 -22.97
C LYS A 514 23.86 3.42 -21.93
N TYR A 515 22.80 4.17 -21.64
CA TYR A 515 22.84 5.26 -20.66
C TYR A 515 22.23 4.88 -19.31
N TYR A 516 20.91 4.65 -19.21
CA TYR A 516 20.20 4.41 -17.96
C TYR A 516 20.64 3.14 -17.21
N ILE A 517 20.90 2.04 -17.92
CA ILE A 517 21.33 0.77 -17.29
C ILE A 517 22.83 0.79 -16.98
N LYS A 518 23.65 1.49 -17.78
CA LYS A 518 25.11 1.59 -17.56
C LYS A 518 25.48 2.59 -16.46
N HIS A 519 24.78 3.73 -16.40
CA HIS A 519 24.92 4.74 -15.35
C HIS A 519 23.97 4.51 -14.17
N GLU A 520 23.23 3.39 -14.18
CA GLU A 520 22.43 2.97 -13.03
C GLU A 520 21.52 4.07 -12.50
N SER A 521 20.85 4.77 -13.44
CA SER A 521 19.98 5.95 -13.28
C SER A 521 20.44 6.95 -12.23
N THR A 522 20.79 8.19 -12.59
CA THR A 522 21.25 9.19 -11.60
C THR A 522 20.31 9.35 -10.40
N HIS A 523 19.00 9.16 -10.61
CA HIS A 523 17.99 9.11 -9.56
C HIS A 523 16.98 7.97 -9.79
N PHE A 524 16.47 7.41 -8.69
CA PHE A 524 15.37 6.46 -8.64
C PHE A 524 14.11 7.12 -8.10
N ARG A 525 13.00 6.98 -8.82
CA ARG A 525 11.68 7.36 -8.31
C ARG A 525 11.00 6.16 -7.66
N LEU A 526 10.75 6.27 -6.37
CA LEU A 526 10.01 5.28 -5.60
C LEU A 526 8.66 5.86 -5.19
N ALA A 527 7.58 5.07 -5.32
CA ALA A 527 6.25 5.51 -4.90
C ALA A 527 6.26 5.86 -3.41
N ALA A 528 5.71 7.02 -3.04
CA ALA A 528 5.82 7.56 -1.68
C ALA A 528 5.19 6.63 -0.63
N GLU A 529 4.12 5.92 -0.99
CA GLU A 529 3.46 4.91 -0.17
C GLU A 529 4.27 3.61 0.03
N LEU A 530 5.46 3.50 -0.56
CA LEU A 530 6.39 2.39 -0.40
C LEU A 530 7.74 2.82 0.20
N THR A 531 7.81 4.03 0.76
CA THR A 531 9.05 4.57 1.36
C THR A 531 8.93 4.75 2.87
N PRO A 532 10.02 4.67 3.64
CA PRO A 532 9.99 5.03 5.06
C PRO A 532 9.47 6.46 5.30
N MET A 533 8.93 6.69 6.50
CA MET A 533 8.39 7.99 6.91
C MET A 533 9.44 8.80 7.68
N LEU A 534 9.45 10.12 7.50
CA LEU A 534 10.31 11.05 8.24
C LEU A 534 9.75 11.45 9.63
N ILE A 535 8.54 10.98 9.93
CA ILE A 535 7.80 11.22 11.16
C ILE A 535 7.19 9.90 11.66
N PRO A 536 6.87 9.76 12.96
CA PRO A 536 6.12 8.63 13.47
C PRO A 536 4.82 8.38 12.66
N PRO A 537 4.48 7.12 12.32
CA PRO A 537 3.29 6.83 11.53
C PRO A 537 2.01 7.31 12.21
N ARG A 538 1.01 7.67 11.40
CA ARG A 538 -0.32 7.96 11.91
C ARG A 538 -0.91 6.68 12.53
N PRO A 539 -1.40 6.71 13.78
CA PRO A 539 -1.94 5.52 14.42
C PRO A 539 -3.07 4.89 13.60
N TRP A 540 -3.00 3.57 13.42
CA TRP A 540 -4.13 2.75 13.03
C TRP A 540 -5.25 2.95 14.04
N SER A 541 -6.39 3.42 13.54
CA SER A 541 -7.59 3.68 14.32
C SER A 541 -8.84 3.05 13.72
N GLN A 542 -8.79 2.73 12.42
CA GLN A 542 -9.82 2.01 11.69
C GLN A 542 -9.15 1.22 10.55
N VAL A 543 -9.91 0.33 9.88
CA VAL A 543 -9.43 -0.52 8.77
C VAL A 543 -8.76 0.29 7.65
N ASN A 544 -9.29 1.49 7.37
CA ASN A 544 -8.82 2.38 6.30
C ASN A 544 -8.05 3.62 6.83
N GLU A 545 -7.84 3.72 8.14
CA GLU A 545 -7.23 4.90 8.77
C GLU A 545 -6.03 4.52 9.63
N GLY A 546 -4.83 4.73 9.08
CA GLY A 546 -3.53 4.56 9.74
C GLY A 546 -2.39 4.48 8.72
N GLY A 547 -1.16 4.31 9.22
CA GLY A 547 0.03 4.16 8.40
C GLY A 547 0.65 5.51 8.01
N TYR A 548 0.55 5.88 6.72
CA TYR A 548 1.09 7.15 6.23
C TYR A 548 0.29 8.37 6.71
N PHE A 549 0.86 9.55 6.47
CA PHE A 549 0.29 10.81 6.92
C PHE A 549 -1.03 11.12 6.20
N VAL A 550 -1.05 11.03 4.86
CA VAL A 550 -2.24 11.26 4.02
C VAL A 550 -2.48 10.15 3.01
N ASN A 551 -1.43 9.46 2.54
CA ASN A 551 -1.52 8.39 1.58
C ASN A 551 -2.32 7.20 2.14
N PRO A 552 -3.25 6.63 1.36
CA PRO A 552 -4.00 5.47 1.79
C PRO A 552 -3.12 4.21 1.82
N VAL A 553 -3.26 3.40 2.86
CA VAL A 553 -2.66 2.06 2.94
C VAL A 553 -3.70 1.08 3.40
N SER A 554 -3.70 -0.11 2.79
CA SER A 554 -4.51 -1.22 3.28
C SER A 554 -3.86 -1.85 4.51
N ILE A 555 -4.61 -1.99 5.59
CA ILE A 555 -4.18 -2.74 6.77
C ILE A 555 -3.84 -4.19 6.42
N MET A 556 -4.54 -4.78 5.45
CA MET A 556 -4.30 -6.15 4.99
C MET A 556 -3.74 -6.17 3.57
N ARG A 557 -2.60 -6.83 3.39
CA ARG A 557 -2.02 -7.14 2.09
C ARG A 557 -2.86 -8.22 1.43
N SER A 558 -3.40 -7.91 0.27
CA SER A 558 -4.14 -8.88 -0.53
C SER A 558 -3.69 -8.85 -1.99
N VAL A 559 -3.85 -10.00 -2.65
CA VAL A 559 -3.83 -10.05 -4.12
C VAL A 559 -4.98 -9.17 -4.64
N ALA A 560 -4.79 -8.57 -5.81
CA ALA A 560 -5.76 -7.64 -6.38
C ALA A 560 -7.16 -8.28 -6.47
N ASP A 561 -8.18 -7.47 -6.17
CA ASP A 561 -9.60 -7.81 -6.33
C ASP A 561 -10.15 -8.92 -5.41
N VAL A 562 -9.44 -9.27 -4.32
CA VAL A 562 -10.02 -10.10 -3.24
C VAL A 562 -10.77 -9.20 -2.25
N TYR A 563 -12.06 -8.97 -2.52
CA TYR A 563 -12.91 -8.10 -1.70
C TYR A 563 -13.41 -8.75 -0.40
N GLN A 564 -13.39 -10.08 -0.32
CA GLN A 564 -13.93 -10.83 0.82
C GLN A 564 -13.28 -10.43 2.14
N HIS A 565 -11.94 -10.39 2.18
CA HIS A 565 -11.22 -9.98 3.39
C HIS A 565 -11.52 -8.54 3.79
N HIS A 566 -11.62 -7.62 2.83
CA HIS A 566 -11.94 -6.23 3.11
C HIS A 566 -13.34 -6.08 3.72
N SER A 567 -14.33 -6.78 3.16
CA SER A 567 -15.70 -6.81 3.67
C SER A 567 -15.75 -7.40 5.09
N LEU A 568 -15.06 -8.50 5.35
CA LEU A 568 -14.99 -9.11 6.67
C LEU A 568 -14.30 -8.21 7.71
N LEU A 569 -13.24 -7.49 7.33
CA LEU A 569 -12.58 -6.53 8.21
C LEU A 569 -13.50 -5.37 8.59
N GLN A 570 -14.32 -4.88 7.66
CA GLN A 570 -15.29 -3.82 7.93
C GLN A 570 -16.43 -4.29 8.84
N GLN A 571 -16.80 -5.57 8.78
CA GLN A 571 -17.85 -6.17 9.60
C GLN A 571 -17.34 -6.64 10.97
N ALA A 572 -16.02 -6.70 11.17
CA ALA A 572 -15.43 -7.18 12.41
C ALA A 572 -15.78 -6.26 13.59
N PRO A 573 -16.32 -6.79 14.70
CA PRO A 573 -16.83 -5.96 15.79
C PRO A 573 -15.73 -5.27 16.60
N ASN A 574 -14.52 -5.86 16.70
CA ASN A 574 -13.41 -5.29 17.44
C ASN A 574 -12.06 -5.71 16.85
N LEU A 575 -11.28 -4.73 16.39
CA LEU A 575 -9.92 -4.89 15.87
C LEU A 575 -8.87 -4.07 16.66
N ASN A 576 -9.25 -3.54 17.83
CA ASN A 576 -8.41 -2.59 18.59
C ASN A 576 -7.02 -3.16 18.91
N ALA A 577 -6.94 -4.41 19.36
CA ALA A 577 -5.66 -5.06 19.66
C ALA A 577 -4.74 -5.17 18.44
N VAL A 578 -5.31 -5.38 17.24
CA VAL A 578 -4.55 -5.44 15.99
C VAL A 578 -4.01 -4.06 15.65
N PHE A 579 -4.85 -3.03 15.73
CA PHE A 579 -4.44 -1.65 15.51
C PHE A 579 -3.33 -1.24 16.49
N ASP A 580 -3.52 -1.51 17.78
CA ASP A 580 -2.57 -1.16 18.85
C ASP A 580 -1.22 -1.88 18.63
N SER A 581 -1.24 -3.15 18.25
CA SER A 581 -0.02 -3.92 17.93
C SER A 581 0.76 -3.34 16.74
N LEU A 582 0.05 -2.98 15.65
CA LEU A 582 0.67 -2.36 14.49
C LEU A 582 1.21 -0.96 14.82
N ASN A 583 0.55 -0.24 15.72
CA ASN A 583 1.00 1.08 16.18
C ASN A 583 2.31 0.99 16.96
N VAL A 584 2.43 0.04 17.89
CA VAL A 584 3.69 -0.20 18.62
C VAL A 584 4.84 -0.49 17.65
N LEU A 585 4.63 -1.42 16.70
CA LEU A 585 5.64 -1.73 15.68
C LEU A 585 6.00 -0.52 14.81
N GLY A 586 4.99 0.27 14.42
CA GLY A 586 5.18 1.46 13.60
C GLY A 586 5.89 2.60 14.30
N THR A 587 5.76 2.72 15.64
CA THR A 587 6.38 3.80 16.43
C THR A 587 7.89 3.63 16.64
N CYS A 588 8.43 2.43 16.39
CA CYS A 588 9.85 2.18 16.45
C CYS A 588 10.60 3.04 15.42
N SER A 589 11.39 3.99 15.91
CA SER A 589 12.28 4.80 15.08
C SER A 589 13.51 4.00 14.65
N TRP A 590 14.00 4.26 13.44
CA TRP A 590 15.19 3.66 12.85
C TRP A 590 16.15 4.75 12.37
N ARG A 591 17.43 4.39 12.30
CA ARG A 591 18.49 5.17 11.66
C ARG A 591 19.41 4.25 10.87
N ILE A 592 20.17 4.83 9.94
CA ILE A 592 21.15 4.09 9.17
C ILE A 592 22.43 3.91 9.97
N ASN A 593 22.97 2.68 9.97
CA ASN A 593 24.33 2.40 10.39
C ASN A 593 25.29 2.85 9.28
N THR A 594 25.78 4.08 9.37
CA THR A 594 26.59 4.71 8.32
C THR A 594 27.87 3.95 8.04
N ARG A 595 28.54 3.42 9.08
CA ARG A 595 29.76 2.59 8.93
C ARG A 595 29.50 1.36 8.04
N ILE A 596 28.40 0.64 8.29
CA ILE A 596 28.04 -0.53 7.50
C ILE A 596 27.56 -0.13 6.11
N LEU A 597 26.79 0.96 5.98
CA LEU A 597 26.37 1.47 4.68
C LEU A 597 27.57 1.80 3.79
N ASP A 598 28.60 2.44 4.34
CA ASP A 598 29.79 2.83 3.58
C ASP A 598 30.57 1.60 3.12
N LEU A 599 30.80 0.63 4.01
CA LEU A 599 31.47 -0.64 3.67
C LEU A 599 30.72 -1.42 2.59
N VAL A 600 29.40 -1.58 2.73
CA VAL A 600 28.59 -2.33 1.76
C VAL A 600 28.53 -1.59 0.42
N THR A 601 28.44 -0.26 0.46
CA THR A 601 28.45 0.57 -0.75
C THR A 601 29.79 0.46 -1.47
N GLU A 602 30.90 0.44 -0.74
CA GLU A 602 32.23 0.23 -1.30
C GLU A 602 32.36 -1.15 -1.96
N ILE A 603 31.96 -2.23 -1.27
CA ILE A 603 31.95 -3.60 -1.81
C ILE A 603 31.09 -3.66 -3.07
N PHE A 604 29.89 -3.07 -3.02
CA PHE A 604 28.98 -3.01 -4.16
C PHE A 604 29.61 -2.30 -5.35
N ASN A 605 30.18 -1.10 -5.15
CA ASN A 605 30.81 -0.32 -6.22
C ASN A 605 32.07 -1.00 -6.80
N ARG A 606 32.72 -1.90 -6.04
CA ARG A 606 33.85 -2.74 -6.51
C ARG A 606 33.42 -3.99 -7.28
N GLY A 607 32.12 -4.22 -7.49
CA GLY A 607 31.59 -5.33 -8.28
C GLY A 607 30.79 -6.38 -7.49
N GLY A 608 30.63 -6.19 -6.18
CA GLY A 608 29.91 -7.09 -5.29
C GLY A 608 30.79 -8.20 -4.69
N ASN A 609 30.24 -8.92 -3.72
CA ASN A 609 30.83 -10.09 -3.07
C ASN A 609 29.72 -10.98 -2.51
N ASP A 610 29.43 -12.09 -3.21
CA ASP A 610 28.33 -13.00 -2.86
C ASP A 610 28.55 -13.68 -1.50
N ASP A 611 29.79 -13.90 -1.06
CA ASP A 611 30.10 -14.48 0.25
C ASP A 611 29.66 -13.57 1.40
N LEU A 612 29.67 -12.25 1.16
CA LEU A 612 29.17 -11.24 2.08
C LEU A 612 27.70 -10.86 1.82
N GLY A 613 27.01 -11.57 0.93
CA GLY A 613 25.62 -11.31 0.57
C GLY A 613 25.41 -10.01 -0.21
N VAL A 614 26.48 -9.46 -0.80
CA VAL A 614 26.42 -8.30 -1.71
C VAL A 614 26.44 -8.84 -3.14
N PRO A 615 25.35 -8.73 -3.91
CA PRO A 615 25.22 -9.42 -5.19
C PRO A 615 26.29 -8.99 -6.19
N VAL A 616 26.81 -9.95 -6.95
CA VAL A 616 27.72 -9.70 -8.07
C VAL A 616 26.95 -9.35 -9.35
N ARG A 617 27.41 -8.34 -10.08
CA ARG A 617 26.76 -7.86 -11.32
C ARG A 617 26.82 -8.87 -12.46
N ASP A 618 28.04 -9.32 -12.75
CA ASP A 618 28.36 -10.17 -13.89
C ASP A 618 28.90 -11.51 -13.38
N PRO A 619 28.12 -12.60 -13.49
CA PRO A 619 28.53 -13.90 -12.95
C PRO A 619 29.71 -14.48 -13.73
N VAL A 620 30.74 -14.95 -13.00
CA VAL A 620 31.86 -15.72 -13.57
C VAL A 620 31.39 -17.17 -13.77
N PHE A 621 31.55 -17.71 -14.97
CA PHE A 621 31.10 -19.07 -15.26
C PHE A 621 32.15 -20.10 -14.84
N PRO A 622 31.75 -21.25 -14.24
CA PRO A 622 32.71 -22.31 -13.92
C PRO A 622 33.37 -22.86 -15.19
N GLU A 623 34.70 -22.87 -15.22
CA GLU A 623 35.48 -23.48 -16.30
C GLU A 623 35.16 -25.00 -16.41
N GLY A 624 34.93 -25.50 -17.62
CA GLY A 624 34.76 -26.94 -17.90
C GLY A 624 33.34 -27.43 -18.24
N LEU A 625 32.30 -26.58 -18.16
CA LEU A 625 30.95 -26.88 -18.67
C LEU A 625 30.81 -26.76 -20.21
N GLU A 626 31.90 -26.40 -20.89
CA GLU A 626 31.98 -26.18 -22.34
C GLU A 626 31.79 -27.44 -23.18
N ASN A 627 32.01 -28.63 -22.59
CA ASN A 627 32.08 -29.89 -23.34
C ASN A 627 30.95 -30.90 -23.06
N GLN A 628 29.97 -30.60 -22.18
CA GLN A 628 28.98 -31.60 -21.74
C GLN A 628 27.50 -31.31 -22.03
N GLU A 629 27.10 -30.07 -22.32
CA GLU A 629 25.68 -29.71 -22.58
C GLU A 629 25.48 -29.12 -23.99
N PRO A 630 24.31 -29.35 -24.64
CA PRO A 630 23.97 -28.70 -25.90
C PRO A 630 24.07 -27.18 -25.80
N SER A 631 24.66 -26.52 -26.80
CA SER A 631 24.89 -25.06 -26.84
C SER A 631 23.66 -24.23 -26.44
N ARG A 632 22.48 -24.61 -26.94
CA ARG A 632 21.22 -23.94 -26.64
C ARG A 632 20.81 -24.00 -25.16
N ARG A 633 21.10 -25.10 -24.45
CA ARG A 633 20.83 -25.22 -23.01
C ARG A 633 21.78 -24.37 -22.19
N ARG A 634 23.05 -24.33 -22.57
CA ARG A 634 24.07 -23.45 -21.98
C ARG A 634 23.67 -21.99 -22.11
N ASP A 635 23.32 -21.54 -23.31
CA ASP A 635 22.93 -20.14 -23.55
C ASP A 635 21.68 -19.75 -22.74
N ALA A 636 20.72 -20.67 -22.59
CA ALA A 636 19.54 -20.46 -21.76
C ALA A 636 19.89 -20.36 -20.26
N GLN A 637 20.80 -21.20 -19.77
CA GLN A 637 21.29 -21.14 -18.38
C GLN A 637 22.08 -19.85 -18.12
N MET A 638 22.97 -19.45 -19.04
CA MET A 638 23.71 -18.19 -18.98
C MET A 638 22.78 -16.99 -18.88
N LYS A 639 21.78 -16.95 -19.76
CA LYS A 639 20.79 -15.88 -19.76
C LYS A 639 19.97 -15.87 -18.47
N LYS A 640 19.60 -17.04 -17.95
CA LYS A 640 18.89 -17.16 -16.67
C LYS A 640 19.73 -16.59 -15.52
N LEU A 641 20.97 -17.05 -15.38
CA LEU A 641 21.88 -16.62 -14.31
C LEU A 641 22.14 -15.12 -14.38
N SER A 642 22.47 -14.58 -15.57
CA SER A 642 22.67 -13.15 -15.77
C SER A 642 21.43 -12.32 -15.38
N ASN A 643 20.22 -12.78 -15.72
CA ASN A 643 18.99 -12.11 -15.31
C ASN A 643 18.76 -12.16 -13.78
N GLU A 644 19.12 -13.27 -13.13
CA GLU A 644 19.02 -13.43 -11.67
C GLU A 644 20.01 -12.50 -10.95
N CYS A 645 21.29 -12.51 -11.33
CA CYS A 645 22.33 -11.61 -10.82
C CYS A 645 21.93 -10.14 -10.99
N TYR A 646 21.50 -9.74 -12.19
CA TYR A 646 21.05 -8.37 -12.44
C TYR A 646 19.83 -7.98 -11.58
N SER A 647 18.90 -8.92 -11.36
CA SER A 647 17.73 -8.64 -10.50
C SER A 647 18.14 -8.39 -9.05
N LEU A 648 19.08 -9.18 -8.53
CA LEU A 648 19.62 -9.01 -7.18
C LEU A 648 20.45 -7.72 -7.07
N TRP A 649 21.29 -7.44 -8.07
CA TRP A 649 22.07 -6.19 -8.17
C TRP A 649 21.17 -4.96 -8.10
N MET A 650 20.10 -4.93 -8.89
CA MET A 650 19.16 -3.81 -8.87
C MET A 650 18.44 -3.70 -7.53
N ASP A 651 17.97 -4.79 -6.93
CA ASP A 651 17.34 -4.74 -5.59
C ASP A 651 18.29 -4.14 -4.54
N MET A 652 19.57 -4.54 -4.55
CA MET A 652 20.58 -3.96 -3.67
C MET A 652 20.84 -2.49 -3.98
N LEU A 653 20.93 -2.11 -5.25
CA LEU A 653 21.11 -0.72 -5.68
C LEU A 653 19.98 0.19 -5.19
N TYR A 654 18.71 -0.23 -5.33
CA TYR A 654 17.56 0.51 -4.80
C TYR A 654 17.64 0.63 -3.27
N ARG A 655 18.01 -0.46 -2.58
CA ARG A 655 18.15 -0.47 -1.13
C ARG A 655 19.25 0.47 -0.64
N LEU A 656 20.44 0.41 -1.23
CA LEU A 656 21.58 1.26 -0.86
C LEU A 656 21.33 2.72 -1.20
N SER A 657 20.73 3.00 -2.35
CA SER A 657 20.35 4.37 -2.73
C SER A 657 19.31 4.97 -1.78
N LEU A 658 18.32 4.17 -1.36
CA LEU A 658 17.34 4.60 -0.36
C LEU A 658 17.95 4.75 1.03
N ALA A 659 18.82 3.83 1.45
CA ALA A 659 19.57 3.94 2.71
C ALA A 659 20.43 5.20 2.72
N ASN A 660 21.14 5.50 1.63
CA ASN A 660 21.94 6.71 1.50
C ASN A 660 21.10 7.99 1.50
N TYR A 661 19.88 7.96 0.94
CA TYR A 661 18.94 9.08 1.03
C TYR A 661 18.54 9.39 2.49
N PHE A 662 18.30 8.36 3.31
CA PHE A 662 17.95 8.49 4.72
C PHE A 662 19.16 8.47 5.66
N ARG A 663 20.38 8.65 5.15
CA ARG A 663 21.65 8.48 5.90
C ARG A 663 21.65 9.22 7.24
N ASP A 664 21.23 10.48 7.22
CA ASP A 664 21.28 11.39 8.36
C ASP A 664 19.90 11.62 9.01
N ASP A 665 18.86 10.96 8.50
CA ASP A 665 17.50 11.10 9.00
C ASP A 665 17.14 9.98 9.99
N LEU A 666 16.39 10.33 11.05
CA LEU A 666 15.53 9.37 11.74
C LEU A 666 14.31 9.08 10.86
N PHE A 667 13.94 7.81 10.76
CA PHE A 667 12.79 7.39 9.98
C PHE A 667 11.98 6.27 10.64
N TRP A 668 10.77 6.07 10.16
CA TRP A 668 9.82 5.09 10.65
C TRP A 668 9.30 4.20 9.53
N MET A 669 8.88 3.00 9.91
CA MET A 669 8.32 2.03 8.98
C MET A 669 6.87 1.74 9.40
N PRO A 670 5.85 2.31 8.74
CA PRO A 670 4.48 1.91 9.01
C PRO A 670 4.32 0.41 8.75
N HIS A 671 3.56 -0.28 9.59
CA HIS A 671 3.31 -1.73 9.47
C HIS A 671 1.89 -1.99 8.98
N ASN A 672 1.74 -3.09 8.26
CA ASN A 672 0.46 -3.70 7.89
C ASN A 672 0.55 -5.22 8.11
N MET A 673 -0.48 -5.99 7.74
CA MET A 673 -0.53 -7.44 7.93
C MET A 673 -0.90 -8.22 6.67
N ASP A 674 -0.56 -9.51 6.62
CA ASP A 674 -1.14 -10.43 5.62
C ASP A 674 -2.52 -10.96 6.05
N PHE A 675 -3.16 -11.77 5.20
CA PHE A 675 -4.48 -12.34 5.49
C PHE A 675 -4.51 -13.26 6.73
N ARG A 676 -3.34 -13.66 7.25
CA ARG A 676 -3.20 -14.50 8.46
C ARG A 676 -2.88 -13.68 9.72
N GLY A 677 -2.70 -12.36 9.59
CA GLY A 677 -2.36 -11.47 10.71
C GLY A 677 -0.85 -11.29 10.96
N ARG A 678 0.04 -11.80 10.10
CA ARG A 678 1.48 -11.56 10.27
C ARG A 678 1.84 -10.13 9.87
N ALA A 679 2.54 -9.41 10.74
CA ALA A 679 2.90 -8.02 10.53
C ALA A 679 4.14 -7.86 9.62
N TYR A 680 4.11 -6.84 8.76
CA TYR A 680 5.19 -6.50 7.83
C TYR A 680 5.33 -4.98 7.68
N PRO A 681 6.55 -4.42 7.62
CA PRO A 681 6.79 -3.05 7.18
C PRO A 681 6.22 -2.81 5.79
N VAL A 682 5.43 -1.75 5.60
CA VAL A 682 4.88 -1.35 4.30
C VAL A 682 5.99 -1.07 3.29
N PRO A 683 7.08 -0.32 3.62
CA PRO A 683 8.20 -0.11 2.69
C PRO A 683 8.91 -1.44 2.37
N PRO A 684 9.03 -1.85 1.09
CA PRO A 684 9.59 -3.15 0.74
C PRO A 684 11.13 -3.14 0.65
N HIS A 685 11.75 -2.04 0.23
CA HIS A 685 13.17 -2.00 -0.10
C HIS A 685 14.08 -1.80 1.13
N LEU A 686 13.78 -0.80 1.95
CA LEU A 686 14.52 -0.48 3.17
C LEU A 686 13.67 -0.88 4.38
N SER A 687 13.85 -2.12 4.85
CA SER A 687 13.18 -2.63 6.05
C SER A 687 14.00 -3.67 6.81
N HIS A 688 13.71 -3.84 8.10
CA HIS A 688 14.38 -4.82 8.96
C HIS A 688 14.01 -6.28 8.66
N LEU A 689 13.04 -6.54 7.78
CA LEU A 689 12.69 -7.91 7.34
C LEU A 689 13.44 -8.35 6.07
N THR A 690 14.42 -7.56 5.62
CA THR A 690 15.27 -7.88 4.46
C THR A 690 16.42 -8.83 4.83
N SER A 691 17.36 -9.02 3.90
CA SER A 691 18.56 -9.85 4.07
C SER A 691 19.45 -9.37 5.22
N ASP A 692 20.47 -10.16 5.55
CA ASP A 692 21.43 -9.83 6.61
C ASP A 692 22.05 -8.43 6.43
N VAL A 693 22.56 -8.13 5.22
CA VAL A 693 23.05 -6.80 4.83
C VAL A 693 22.00 -5.71 5.11
N GLY A 694 20.74 -5.95 4.74
CA GLY A 694 19.66 -5.01 4.97
C GLY A 694 19.33 -4.78 6.45
N ARG A 695 19.53 -5.78 7.31
CA ARG A 695 19.40 -5.66 8.77
C ARG A 695 20.60 -4.94 9.39
N ALA A 696 21.81 -5.28 8.96
CA ALA A 696 23.06 -4.71 9.48
C ALA A 696 23.18 -3.19 9.22
N MET A 697 22.57 -2.71 8.13
CA MET A 697 22.46 -1.28 7.82
C MET A 697 21.48 -0.51 8.73
N LEU A 698 20.68 -1.19 9.54
CA LEU A 698 19.65 -0.57 10.36
C LEU A 698 20.01 -0.63 11.85
N GLN A 699 19.79 0.47 12.54
CA GLN A 699 19.88 0.57 14.00
C GLN A 699 18.60 1.18 14.56
N PHE A 700 18.30 0.90 15.83
CA PHE A 700 17.28 1.65 16.53
C PHE A 700 17.65 3.14 16.53
N GLY A 701 16.68 3.98 16.16
CA GLY A 701 16.86 5.43 16.09
C GLY A 701 17.09 6.08 17.46
N THR A 702 16.55 5.46 18.52
CA THR A 702 16.76 5.86 19.91
C THR A 702 17.65 4.82 20.59
N GLY A 703 18.78 5.26 21.13
CA GLY A 703 19.67 4.43 21.94
C GLY A 703 19.25 4.40 23.40
N TYR A 704 19.58 3.31 24.09
CA TYR A 704 19.36 3.14 25.52
C TYR A 704 20.69 2.84 26.22
N PRO A 705 20.89 3.28 27.47
CA PRO A 705 22.07 2.90 28.25
C PRO A 705 22.07 1.39 28.48
N LEU A 706 23.26 0.77 28.46
CA LEU A 706 23.39 -0.69 28.59
C LEU A 706 23.00 -1.21 29.98
N GLY A 707 23.19 -0.40 31.03
CA GLY A 707 23.08 -0.86 32.41
C GLY A 707 24.04 -2.02 32.72
N ASP A 708 23.77 -2.72 33.82
CA ASP A 708 24.72 -3.71 34.36
C ASP A 708 24.90 -4.95 33.46
N LYS A 709 23.86 -5.35 32.72
CA LYS A 709 23.86 -6.59 31.91
C LYS A 709 23.79 -6.35 30.40
N GLY A 710 23.67 -5.10 29.95
CA GLY A 710 23.48 -4.82 28.51
C GLY A 710 24.67 -5.26 27.67
N LEU A 711 25.90 -5.12 28.19
CA LEU A 711 27.09 -5.59 27.49
C LEU A 711 27.10 -7.12 27.33
N ASP A 712 26.72 -7.87 28.36
CA ASP A 712 26.60 -9.34 28.28
C ASP A 712 25.56 -9.76 27.24
N TRP A 713 24.43 -9.05 27.17
CA TRP A 713 23.42 -9.29 26.13
C TRP A 713 23.94 -9.01 24.71
N ILE A 714 24.76 -7.97 24.53
CA ILE A 714 25.42 -7.70 23.25
C ILE A 714 26.40 -8.82 22.90
N LYS A 715 27.23 -9.28 23.84
CA LYS A 715 28.15 -10.41 23.66
C LYS A 715 27.39 -11.68 23.26
N ILE A 716 26.32 -12.02 23.98
CA ILE A 716 25.44 -13.15 23.66
C ILE A 716 24.86 -12.99 22.25
N HIS A 717 24.38 -11.79 21.90
CA HIS A 717 23.82 -11.52 20.58
C HIS A 717 24.87 -11.72 19.47
N LEU A 718 26.08 -11.22 19.66
CA LEU A 718 27.20 -11.39 18.72
C LEU A 718 27.51 -12.88 18.51
N VAL A 719 27.61 -13.68 19.58
CA VAL A 719 27.85 -15.13 19.47
C VAL A 719 26.70 -15.86 18.78
N ASN A 720 25.45 -15.42 19.00
CA ASN A 720 24.29 -15.96 18.31
C ASN A 720 24.36 -15.72 16.80
N LEU A 721 24.78 -14.52 16.39
CA LEU A 721 24.98 -14.17 14.98
C LEU A 721 26.15 -14.94 14.36
N HIS A 722 27.25 -15.10 15.10
CA HIS A 722 28.38 -15.94 14.68
C HIS A 722 27.99 -17.41 14.49
N GLY A 723 26.93 -17.88 15.16
CA GLY A 723 26.41 -19.24 15.00
C GLY A 723 27.21 -20.31 15.75
N HIS A 724 28.17 -19.91 16.57
CA HIS A 724 28.89 -20.79 17.50
C HIS A 724 28.11 -20.96 18.81
N LYS A 725 28.48 -21.97 19.61
CA LYS A 725 27.88 -22.25 20.94
C LYS A 725 26.33 -22.33 20.95
N LYS A 726 25.71 -22.78 19.84
CA LYS A 726 24.24 -22.94 19.72
C LYS A 726 23.63 -23.83 20.80
N LYS A 727 24.36 -24.86 21.24
CA LYS A 727 23.95 -25.78 22.31
C LYS A 727 24.41 -25.35 23.70
N GLY A 728 25.22 -24.29 23.80
CA GLY A 728 25.75 -23.77 25.04
C GLY A 728 24.75 -22.85 25.74
N SER A 729 24.93 -22.73 27.05
CA SER A 729 24.24 -21.80 27.95
C SER A 729 24.57 -20.34 27.62
N LEU A 730 23.78 -19.42 28.17
CA LEU A 730 24.03 -17.98 28.00
C LEU A 730 25.39 -17.57 28.59
N LYS A 731 25.79 -18.18 29.72
CA LYS A 731 27.09 -17.92 30.36
C LYS A 731 28.26 -18.35 29.47
N GLU A 732 28.20 -19.56 28.90
CA GLU A 732 29.23 -20.06 27.99
C GLU A 732 29.35 -19.22 26.72
N ARG A 733 28.28 -18.53 26.30
CA ARG A 733 28.33 -17.57 25.18
C ARG A 733 29.05 -16.28 25.57
N VAL A 734 28.86 -15.78 26.79
CA VAL A 734 29.61 -14.61 27.29
C VAL A 734 31.09 -14.94 27.40
N GLU A 735 31.43 -16.06 28.03
CA GLU A 735 32.83 -16.52 28.18
C GLU A 735 33.51 -16.67 26.80
N TYR A 736 32.81 -17.27 25.83
CA TYR A 736 33.32 -17.40 24.46
C TYR A 736 33.52 -16.05 23.75
N ALA A 737 32.65 -15.06 23.99
CA ALA A 737 32.83 -13.73 23.45
C ALA A 737 34.07 -13.04 24.05
N ASP A 738 34.33 -13.25 25.35
CA ASP A 738 35.51 -12.73 26.03
C ASP A 738 36.81 -13.39 25.54
N GLU A 739 36.79 -14.70 25.30
CA GLU A 739 37.91 -15.43 24.65
C GLU A 739 38.23 -14.88 23.25
N MET A 740 37.20 -14.45 22.50
CA MET A 740 37.32 -13.94 21.13
C MET A 740 37.49 -12.41 21.06
N MET A 741 37.65 -11.72 22.19
CA MET A 741 37.56 -10.26 22.25
C MET A 741 38.55 -9.56 21.32
N GLU A 742 39.78 -10.06 21.21
CA GLU A 742 40.79 -9.50 20.29
C GLU A 742 40.32 -9.55 18.83
N HIS A 743 39.76 -10.68 18.38
CA HIS A 743 39.22 -10.82 17.03
C HIS A 743 37.97 -9.98 16.79
N ILE A 744 37.13 -9.79 17.82
CA ILE A 744 35.96 -8.92 17.76
C ILE A 744 36.39 -7.47 17.53
N MET A 745 37.38 -7.00 18.30
CA MET A 745 37.91 -5.64 18.16
C MET A 745 38.62 -5.44 16.82
N ASP A 746 39.42 -6.43 16.39
CA ASP A 746 40.07 -6.41 15.07
C ASP A 746 39.05 -6.31 13.92
N SER A 747 37.99 -7.13 13.96
CA SER A 747 36.91 -7.09 12.97
C SER A 747 36.16 -5.74 12.97
N ALA A 748 36.05 -5.09 14.12
CA ALA A 748 35.40 -3.79 14.27
C ALA A 748 36.27 -2.64 13.75
N ASP A 749 37.58 -2.71 13.93
CA ASP A 749 38.53 -1.66 13.54
C ASP A 749 38.95 -1.80 12.07
N ARG A 750 39.16 -3.03 11.61
CA ARG A 750 39.72 -3.37 10.29
C ARG A 750 38.86 -4.39 9.53
N PRO A 751 37.59 -4.09 9.22
CA PRO A 751 36.66 -5.06 8.64
C PRO A 751 37.04 -5.57 7.24
N MET A 752 37.90 -4.86 6.52
CA MET A 752 38.28 -5.17 5.13
C MET A 752 39.78 -5.39 4.93
N GLU A 753 40.60 -5.16 5.96
CA GLU A 753 42.04 -5.43 5.90
C GLU A 753 42.27 -6.86 6.37
N VAL A 754 42.90 -7.68 5.53
CA VAL A 754 43.26 -9.05 5.92
C VAL A 754 44.49 -8.96 6.83
N SER A 755 44.38 -9.45 8.07
CA SER A 755 45.48 -9.59 9.02
C SER A 755 46.54 -10.57 8.53
#